data_AF-A0A5N9FYD3-F1
#
_entry.id   AF-A0A5N9FYD3-F1
#
_cell.length_a   1.000
_cell.length_b   1.000
_cell.length_c   1.000
_cell.angle_alpha   90.00
_cell.angle_beta   90.00
_cell.angle_gamma   90.00
#
_symmetry.space_group_name_H-M   'P 1'
#
loop_
_entity.id
_entity.type
_entity.pdbx_description
1 polymer ?
#
loop_
_entity_poly.entity_id
_entity_poly.type
_entity_poly.pdbx_seq_one_letter_code
_entity_poly.pdbx_strand_id
1 'polypeptide(L)'
;MNIFPISIAIKNLGIGLLIGLITFILAEPYAILDWNQFIADTTEQSEMVRRIRDYPYTRQYIDTTPYLYQITQLGRWGLGWPLTILGLIGVISALVSKRHWILGTFTVATVFALGFLLTSSNSILMILVASGLAFFILIINFLLRGSKSLETTLILSWVIPYALIVGSFEVKFTRYLLPIIPLLVILGSAFLVQLTRSPRNSIKKLGYLGSILVIFSTITFGLAFQNIYATPHPGVAASNWINENVPRNSSLLKEHWEESLPDLEKYHVSELPIYDPDTLPKLNKMAESLSEADYLIIFSNRLYGTVTRIPERYPLMTGYYNALFSGDLGFKPVHIESSHMSFANIKIYEDSFSRPNLPSVDEAIFSEDGISINGGFADESFSVYDHPKVIIFLNFEKLEGPKLKTIIEQNSMDFISDNQYKVDPISKEKTTHLMMSDSTKAGQEKGGTWSNIIHTDSTSNRYPIFFWIACLTLISLISFPIGYLMFSTFDDKGFLFAKTLGLLMVCFIAWILSSLHIMGFGKSSLWLSIALVSMISILITIKKYREILKYLSANWPKIISLEILFLGSFLAFTLIRMMNPDLWHPYRGGEKPMDLAYLNAVIKSTYMPPYDPWFSGGYLNYYYWGQFVVASLIHLTGITTEIAYNLAIATFFALSTCSVYSIGRNILSRKKNPNKINPVIAGIISILFVCVLGNLDGLYQVWDSVRFGSNIFTDFDYWRSSRMMHPDPPGHEITEFPFFTFLFADLHAHLISIPFTLLVVGLSLHITRNNISNIWWKSLPTLSILGLSVGCLAAVNTWDVPIYTAIAIGSLLIAELRQIGGLNSLTLFKVVWKSTYVLTLAYFSFLPYHLNSVTFFNWIERTTNTTTFLQFISINGLFLAIAFSWCLYSVYPF
;
A
#
# COMPACT_ATOMS: atom_id res chain seq x y z
N MET A 1 30.65 -30.43 6.33
CA MET A 1 29.24 -30.29 6.74
C MET A 1 28.48 -31.43 6.07
N ASN A 2 28.01 -32.42 6.83
CA ASN A 2 27.10 -33.44 6.29
C ASN A 2 25.80 -32.71 5.95
N ILE A 3 25.52 -32.58 4.65
CA ILE A 3 24.30 -31.99 4.13
C ILE A 3 23.15 -32.86 4.66
N PHE A 4 22.25 -32.26 5.43
CA PHE A 4 21.01 -32.90 5.88
C PHE A 4 20.33 -33.57 4.66
N PRO A 5 19.99 -34.86 4.69
CA PRO A 5 19.31 -35.50 3.57
C PRO A 5 17.93 -34.85 3.42
N ILE A 6 17.80 -33.98 2.41
CA ILE A 6 16.59 -33.21 2.08
C ILE A 6 15.36 -34.13 1.99
N SER A 7 15.54 -35.37 1.55
CA SER A 7 14.51 -36.41 1.48
C SER A 7 13.87 -36.75 2.84
N ILE A 8 14.65 -36.79 3.94
CA ILE A 8 14.13 -37.08 5.29
C ILE A 8 13.34 -35.87 5.82
N ALA A 9 13.82 -34.65 5.56
CA ALA A 9 13.12 -33.43 5.96
C ALA A 9 11.76 -33.29 5.26
N ILE A 10 11.71 -33.53 3.94
CA ILE A 10 10.45 -33.51 3.17
C ILE A 10 9.49 -34.60 3.67
N LYS A 11 9.99 -35.82 3.92
CA LYS A 11 9.17 -36.91 4.47
C LYS A 11 8.57 -36.53 5.83
N ASN A 12 9.38 -35.98 6.74
CA ASN A 12 8.92 -35.59 8.08
C ASN A 12 7.93 -34.42 8.03
N LEU A 13 8.16 -33.45 7.13
CA LEU A 13 7.20 -32.37 6.88
C LEU A 13 5.86 -32.92 6.38
N GLY A 14 5.88 -33.85 5.43
CA GLY A 14 4.67 -34.51 4.93
C GLY A 14 3.90 -35.26 6.02
N ILE A 15 4.61 -36.00 6.89
CA ILE A 15 4.01 -36.68 8.05
C ILE A 15 3.41 -35.67 9.02
N GLY A 16 4.13 -34.58 9.33
CA GLY A 16 3.65 -33.53 10.23
C GLY A 16 2.39 -32.84 9.71
N LEU A 17 2.36 -32.49 8.43
CA LEU A 17 1.18 -31.92 7.77
C LEU A 17 -0.01 -32.89 7.79
N LEU A 18 0.22 -34.18 7.54
CA LEU A 18 -0.82 -35.20 7.58
C LEU A 18 -1.40 -35.36 9.00
N ILE A 19 -0.55 -35.45 10.02
CA ILE A 19 -0.99 -35.53 11.42
C ILE A 19 -1.74 -34.26 11.82
N GLY A 20 -1.24 -33.08 11.42
CA GLY A 20 -1.90 -31.81 11.66
C GLY A 20 -3.29 -31.74 11.03
N LEU A 21 -3.41 -32.19 9.77
CA LEU A 21 -4.69 -32.27 9.08
C LEU A 21 -5.65 -33.25 9.78
N ILE A 22 -5.20 -34.46 10.12
CA ILE A 22 -6.03 -35.44 10.84
C ILE A 22 -6.49 -34.87 12.18
N THR A 23 -5.59 -34.22 12.92
CA THR A 23 -5.91 -33.59 14.21
C THR A 23 -6.94 -32.48 14.03
N PHE A 24 -6.79 -31.62 13.02
CA PHE A 24 -7.76 -30.57 12.69
C PHE A 24 -9.13 -31.15 12.37
N ILE A 25 -9.20 -32.19 11.53
CA ILE A 25 -10.44 -32.89 11.17
C ILE A 25 -11.14 -33.45 12.42
N LEU A 26 -10.38 -34.04 13.35
CA LEU A 26 -10.94 -34.67 14.56
C LEU A 26 -11.35 -33.66 15.63
N ALA A 27 -10.57 -32.58 15.80
CA ALA A 27 -10.80 -31.57 16.82
C ALA A 27 -11.84 -30.51 16.40
N GLU A 28 -11.93 -30.22 15.10
CA GLU A 28 -12.81 -29.20 14.53
C GLU A 28 -13.61 -29.73 13.33
N PRO A 29 -14.44 -30.78 13.51
CA PRO A 29 -15.18 -31.40 12.41
C PRO A 29 -16.14 -30.43 11.71
N TYR A 30 -16.66 -29.43 12.44
CA TYR A 30 -17.58 -28.42 11.90
C TYR A 30 -16.95 -27.52 10.84
N ALA A 31 -15.62 -27.28 10.90
CA ALA A 31 -14.92 -26.51 9.89
C ALA A 31 -15.03 -27.16 8.49
N ILE A 32 -15.21 -28.49 8.42
CA ILE A 32 -15.33 -29.23 7.16
C ILE A 32 -16.80 -29.40 6.77
N LEU A 33 -17.67 -29.64 7.75
CA LEU A 33 -19.10 -29.82 7.53
C LEU A 33 -19.76 -28.54 7.02
N ASP A 34 -19.30 -27.37 7.47
CA ASP A 34 -19.74 -26.06 7.00
C ASP A 34 -18.55 -25.12 6.75
N TRP A 35 -17.79 -25.43 5.70
CA TRP A 35 -16.60 -24.67 5.31
C TRP A 35 -16.90 -23.19 5.03
N ASN A 36 -18.08 -22.89 4.48
CA ASN A 36 -18.46 -21.51 4.15
C ASN A 36 -18.65 -20.68 5.43
N GLN A 37 -19.39 -21.21 6.41
CA GLN A 37 -19.60 -20.52 7.68
C GLN A 37 -18.28 -20.40 8.46
N PHE A 38 -17.47 -21.46 8.50
CA PHE A 38 -16.16 -21.43 9.15
C PHE A 38 -15.23 -20.36 8.59
N ILE A 39 -15.15 -20.25 7.25
CA ILE A 39 -14.35 -19.19 6.61
C ILE A 39 -14.95 -17.81 6.85
N ALA A 40 -16.28 -17.68 6.84
CA ALA A 40 -16.95 -16.41 7.13
C ALA A 40 -16.64 -15.93 8.56
N ASP A 41 -16.79 -16.80 9.55
CA ASP A 41 -16.52 -16.50 10.96
C ASP A 41 -15.04 -16.20 11.20
N THR A 42 -14.14 -17.02 10.63
CA THR A 42 -12.69 -16.79 10.72
C THR A 42 -12.31 -15.46 10.07
N THR A 43 -12.92 -15.11 8.94
CA THR A 43 -12.70 -13.83 8.26
C THR A 43 -13.19 -12.68 9.12
N GLU A 44 -14.40 -12.78 9.69
CA GLU A 44 -14.96 -11.75 10.58
C GLU A 44 -14.07 -11.52 11.81
N GLN A 45 -13.65 -12.59 12.49
CA GLN A 45 -12.76 -12.48 13.64
C GLN A 45 -11.40 -11.89 13.24
N SER A 46 -10.88 -12.28 12.08
CA SER A 46 -9.64 -11.73 11.54
C SER A 46 -9.77 -10.24 11.22
N GLU A 47 -10.88 -9.81 10.63
CA GLU A 47 -11.16 -8.40 10.33
C GLU A 47 -11.38 -7.58 11.60
N MET A 48 -12.03 -8.14 12.61
CA MET A 48 -12.24 -7.52 13.91
C MET A 48 -10.92 -7.23 14.61
N VAL A 49 -10.01 -8.20 14.73
CA VAL A 49 -8.72 -7.97 15.44
C VAL A 49 -7.80 -6.98 14.71
N ARG A 50 -8.02 -6.81 13.41
CA ARG A 50 -7.32 -5.84 12.55
C ARG A 50 -8.08 -4.51 12.39
N ARG A 51 -9.24 -4.37 13.03
CA ARG A 51 -10.14 -3.22 12.94
C ARG A 51 -10.52 -2.82 11.51
N ILE A 52 -10.67 -3.81 10.64
CA ILE A 52 -11.30 -3.63 9.31
C ILE A 52 -12.82 -3.52 9.51
N ARG A 53 -13.37 -4.37 10.38
CA ARG A 53 -14.73 -4.21 10.91
C ARG A 53 -14.69 -3.45 12.22
N ASP A 54 -15.53 -2.44 12.32
CA ASP A 54 -15.58 -1.53 13.47
C ASP A 54 -16.68 -1.95 14.46
N TYR A 55 -16.27 -2.70 15.49
CA TYR A 55 -17.14 -3.05 16.62
C TYR A 55 -16.95 -2.06 17.79
N PRO A 56 -18.03 -1.64 18.49
CA PRO A 56 -17.95 -0.64 19.56
C PRO A 56 -16.90 -0.93 20.63
N TYR A 57 -16.84 -2.16 21.15
CA TYR A 57 -15.89 -2.57 22.20
C TYR A 57 -14.42 -2.56 21.73
N THR A 58 -14.15 -2.59 20.42
CA THR A 58 -12.77 -2.53 19.89
C THR A 58 -12.20 -1.11 19.85
N ARG A 59 -13.05 -0.08 19.97
CA ARG A 59 -12.65 1.34 19.81
C ARG A 59 -11.73 1.82 20.93
N GLN A 60 -11.76 1.19 22.11
CA GLN A 60 -10.86 1.50 23.23
C GLN A 60 -9.36 1.40 22.89
N TYR A 61 -9.02 0.61 21.85
CA TYR A 61 -7.65 0.43 21.39
C TYR A 61 -7.20 1.52 20.41
N ILE A 62 -8.06 2.49 20.05
CA ILE A 62 -7.68 3.66 19.23
C ILE A 62 -6.59 4.41 20.00
N ASP A 63 -5.58 4.93 19.30
CA ASP A 63 -4.38 5.59 19.87
C ASP A 63 -3.59 4.75 20.87
N THR A 64 -3.53 3.43 20.66
CA THR A 64 -2.63 2.53 21.40
C THR A 64 -1.56 1.96 20.48
N THR A 65 -0.32 1.94 20.94
CA THR A 65 0.82 1.41 20.17
C THR A 65 0.84 -0.12 20.22
N PRO A 66 0.81 -0.82 19.07
CA PRO A 66 0.97 -2.28 19.01
C PRO A 66 2.26 -2.74 19.68
N TYR A 67 2.28 -3.96 20.21
CA TYR A 67 3.31 -4.56 21.07
C TYR A 67 3.49 -3.86 22.43
N LEU A 68 3.67 -2.54 22.44
CA LEU A 68 3.95 -1.79 23.65
C LEU A 68 2.76 -1.81 24.60
N TYR A 69 1.54 -1.63 24.10
CA TYR A 69 0.32 -1.72 24.91
C TYR A 69 0.17 -3.11 25.55
N GLN A 70 0.36 -4.18 24.77
CA GLN A 70 0.31 -5.55 25.29
C GLN A 70 1.35 -5.80 26.39
N ILE A 71 2.59 -5.35 26.18
CA ILE A 71 3.69 -5.52 27.15
C ILE A 71 3.44 -4.71 28.42
N THR A 72 2.92 -3.49 28.31
CA THR A 72 2.63 -2.66 29.48
C THR A 72 1.48 -3.23 30.30
N GLN A 73 0.41 -3.71 29.66
CA GLN A 73 -0.70 -4.36 30.35
C GLN A 73 -0.28 -5.69 30.99
N LEU A 74 0.52 -6.50 30.29
CA LEU A 74 1.09 -7.73 30.84
C LEU A 74 2.00 -7.45 32.05
N GLY A 75 2.82 -6.40 31.99
CA GLY A 75 3.72 -6.00 33.07
C GLY A 75 3.02 -5.37 34.27
N ARG A 76 1.97 -4.56 34.06
CA ARG A 76 1.26 -3.89 35.15
C ARG A 76 0.25 -4.78 35.85
N TRP A 77 -0.55 -5.52 35.07
CA TRP A 77 -1.75 -6.19 35.57
C TRP A 77 -1.73 -7.72 35.38
N GLY A 78 -0.96 -8.24 34.43
CA GLY A 78 -0.89 -9.69 34.15
C GLY A 78 0.10 -10.47 35.03
N LEU A 79 1.39 -10.30 34.78
CA LEU A 79 2.49 -11.06 35.40
C LEU A 79 3.28 -10.27 36.44
N GLY A 80 3.10 -8.94 36.50
CA GLY A 80 4.00 -8.03 37.19
C GLY A 80 5.29 -7.74 36.41
N TRP A 81 5.88 -6.57 36.65
CA TRP A 81 7.08 -6.10 35.95
C TRP A 81 8.28 -7.04 36.09
N PRO A 82 8.63 -7.56 37.29
CA PRO A 82 9.80 -8.42 37.43
C PRO A 82 9.74 -9.69 36.57
N LEU A 83 8.59 -10.37 36.52
CA LEU A 83 8.41 -11.59 35.75
C LEU A 83 8.33 -11.31 34.24
N THR A 84 7.66 -10.22 33.84
CA THR A 84 7.56 -9.79 32.44
C THR A 84 8.92 -9.43 31.87
N ILE A 85 9.70 -8.59 32.56
CA ILE A 85 11.05 -8.20 32.15
C ILE A 85 11.95 -9.43 32.07
N LEU A 86 11.86 -10.33 33.06
CA LEU A 86 12.64 -11.56 33.05
C LEU A 86 12.32 -12.45 31.86
N GLY A 87 11.03 -12.61 31.50
CA GLY A 87 10.62 -13.38 30.34
C GLY A 87 11.17 -12.81 29.03
N LEU A 88 11.11 -11.49 28.85
CA LEU A 88 11.66 -10.79 27.69
C LEU A 88 13.19 -10.95 27.60
N ILE A 89 13.90 -10.81 28.73
CA ILE A 89 15.35 -11.05 28.79
C ILE A 89 15.67 -12.52 28.47
N GLY A 90 14.85 -13.46 28.94
CA GLY A 90 14.96 -14.88 28.61
C GLY A 90 14.90 -15.14 27.11
N VAL A 91 13.97 -14.51 26.38
CA VAL A 91 13.87 -14.57 24.92
C VAL A 91 15.13 -14.04 24.24
N ILE A 92 15.60 -12.85 24.65
CA ILE A 92 16.82 -12.24 24.08
C ILE A 92 18.05 -13.12 24.37
N SER A 93 18.17 -13.66 25.58
CA SER A 93 19.26 -14.55 25.95
C SER A 93 19.23 -15.87 25.17
N ALA A 94 18.06 -16.43 24.91
CA ALA A 94 17.91 -17.62 24.07
C ALA A 94 18.32 -17.34 22.60
N LEU A 95 18.04 -16.13 22.12
CA LEU A 95 18.46 -15.66 20.81
C LEU A 95 19.95 -15.31 20.74
N VAL A 96 20.60 -14.92 21.82
CA VAL A 96 22.00 -14.45 21.82
C VAL A 96 22.92 -15.44 22.54
N SER A 97 23.66 -16.25 21.79
CA SER A 97 24.68 -17.15 22.35
C SER A 97 26.06 -16.49 22.39
N LYS A 98 26.86 -16.76 23.45
CA LYS A 98 28.25 -16.26 23.58
C LYS A 98 29.15 -16.62 22.39
N ARG A 99 28.88 -17.74 21.73
CA ARG A 99 29.68 -18.25 20.59
C ARG A 99 29.26 -17.64 19.24
N HIS A 100 28.03 -17.17 19.10
CA HIS A 100 27.47 -16.66 17.85
C HIS A 100 26.73 -15.33 18.06
N TRP A 101 27.37 -14.40 18.78
CA TRP A 101 26.75 -13.15 19.22
C TRP A 101 26.26 -12.29 18.05
N ILE A 102 27.08 -12.12 17.01
CA ILE A 102 26.75 -11.32 15.81
C ILE A 102 25.49 -11.85 15.10
N LEU A 103 25.38 -13.18 14.96
CA LEU A 103 24.22 -13.79 14.31
C LEU A 103 22.95 -13.66 15.18
N GLY A 104 23.12 -13.73 16.51
CA GLY A 104 22.04 -13.52 17.46
C GLY A 104 21.53 -12.08 17.47
N THR A 105 22.42 -11.11 17.50
CA THR A 105 22.05 -9.69 17.43
C THR A 105 21.41 -9.35 16.10
N PHE A 106 21.91 -9.90 14.98
CA PHE A 106 21.27 -9.77 13.68
C PHE A 106 19.83 -10.31 13.71
N THR A 107 19.62 -11.52 14.24
CA THR A 107 18.28 -12.12 14.35
C THR A 107 17.34 -11.27 15.20
N VAL A 108 17.81 -10.79 16.36
CA VAL A 108 17.03 -9.88 17.22
C VAL A 108 16.67 -8.61 16.45
N ALA A 109 17.66 -7.96 15.82
CA ALA A 109 17.43 -6.75 15.04
C ALA A 109 16.43 -6.96 13.90
N THR A 110 16.48 -8.10 13.22
CA THR A 110 15.50 -8.42 12.16
C THR A 110 14.11 -8.68 12.73
N VAL A 111 13.98 -9.40 13.85
CA VAL A 111 12.66 -9.60 14.51
C VAL A 111 12.07 -8.27 14.95
N PHE A 112 12.87 -7.36 15.51
CA PHE A 112 12.42 -6.00 15.84
C PHE A 112 12.05 -5.20 14.59
N ALA A 113 12.83 -5.28 13.51
CA ALA A 113 12.50 -4.61 12.25
C ALA A 113 11.21 -5.14 11.63
N LEU A 114 10.96 -6.46 11.69
CA LEU A 114 9.71 -7.07 11.26
C LEU A 114 8.54 -6.64 12.14
N GLY A 115 8.71 -6.62 13.47
CA GLY A 115 7.71 -6.11 14.40
C GLY A 115 7.37 -4.65 14.13
N PHE A 116 8.37 -3.79 13.93
CA PHE A 116 8.18 -2.38 13.56
C PHE A 116 7.44 -2.25 12.23
N LEU A 117 7.83 -3.02 11.21
CA LEU A 117 7.15 -3.03 9.92
C LEU A 117 5.66 -3.42 10.07
N LEU A 118 5.35 -4.37 10.95
CA LEU A 118 3.98 -4.78 11.25
C LEU A 118 3.18 -3.73 12.04
N THR A 119 3.83 -2.76 12.71
CA THR A 119 3.09 -1.63 13.29
C THR A 119 2.51 -0.70 12.21
N SER A 120 3.08 -0.73 11.00
CA SER A 120 2.61 0.06 9.85
C SER A 120 1.68 -0.72 8.91
N SER A 121 1.38 -1.99 9.19
CA SER A 121 0.56 -2.83 8.31
C SER A 121 -0.32 -3.83 9.09
N ASN A 122 -1.63 -3.73 8.91
CA ASN A 122 -2.62 -4.71 9.35
C ASN A 122 -2.94 -5.78 8.26
N SER A 123 -2.12 -5.91 7.21
CA SER A 123 -2.38 -6.89 6.14
C SER A 123 -2.07 -8.30 6.61
N ILE A 124 -3.01 -9.23 6.39
CA ILE A 124 -2.79 -10.66 6.69
C ILE A 124 -1.57 -11.21 5.94
N LEU A 125 -1.35 -10.78 4.69
CA LEU A 125 -0.19 -11.21 3.92
C LEU A 125 1.11 -10.70 4.54
N MET A 126 1.16 -9.45 5.00
CA MET A 126 2.35 -8.90 5.65
C MET A 126 2.63 -9.60 6.98
N ILE A 127 1.59 -9.89 7.76
CA ILE A 127 1.70 -10.68 8.98
C ILE A 127 2.26 -12.08 8.69
N LEU A 128 1.75 -12.76 7.66
CA LEU A 128 2.24 -14.09 7.25
C LEU A 128 3.67 -14.04 6.70
N VAL A 129 4.01 -13.04 5.88
CA VAL A 129 5.36 -12.87 5.31
C VAL A 129 6.36 -12.54 6.41
N ALA A 130 6.05 -11.61 7.30
CA ALA A 130 6.92 -11.25 8.41
C ALA A 130 7.13 -12.43 9.36
N SER A 131 6.06 -13.16 9.69
CA SER A 131 6.12 -14.36 10.53
C SER A 131 6.91 -15.49 9.86
N GLY A 132 6.71 -15.70 8.55
CA GLY A 132 7.44 -16.67 7.75
C GLY A 132 8.92 -16.33 7.61
N LEU A 133 9.26 -15.06 7.39
CA LEU A 133 10.65 -14.57 7.37
C LEU A 133 11.31 -14.73 8.74
N ALA A 134 10.63 -14.38 9.83
CA ALA A 134 11.13 -14.58 11.18
C ALA A 134 11.40 -16.06 11.46
N PHE A 135 10.46 -16.94 11.07
CA PHE A 135 10.62 -18.40 11.17
C PHE A 135 11.80 -18.91 10.32
N PHE A 136 11.94 -18.44 9.08
CA PHE A 136 13.04 -18.82 8.20
C PHE A 136 14.41 -18.36 8.73
N ILE A 137 14.48 -17.15 9.28
CA ILE A 137 15.69 -16.64 9.92
C ILE A 137 16.05 -17.47 11.15
N LEU A 138 15.08 -17.91 11.94
CA LEU A 138 15.31 -18.84 13.05
C LEU A 138 15.86 -20.18 12.57
N ILE A 139 15.37 -20.71 11.44
CA ILE A 139 15.90 -21.93 10.82
C ILE A 139 17.34 -21.72 10.35
N ILE A 140 17.65 -20.62 9.65
CA ILE A 140 19.02 -20.29 9.23
C ILE A 140 19.93 -20.20 10.47
N ASN A 141 19.46 -19.51 11.50
CA ASN A 141 20.19 -19.33 12.74
C ASN A 141 20.47 -20.69 13.42
N PHE A 142 19.51 -21.61 13.40
CA PHE A 142 19.70 -23.00 13.82
C PHE A 142 20.78 -23.72 13.01
N LEU A 143 20.71 -23.67 11.68
CA LEU A 143 21.67 -24.34 10.78
C LEU A 143 23.11 -23.88 11.05
N LEU A 144 23.28 -22.62 11.45
CA LEU A 144 24.58 -22.03 11.75
C LEU A 144 25.06 -22.30 13.19
N ARG A 145 24.16 -22.55 14.15
CA ARG A 145 24.50 -22.79 15.58
C ARG A 145 24.70 -24.25 15.96
N GLY A 146 24.18 -25.19 15.15
CA GLY A 146 24.30 -26.63 15.37
C GLY A 146 23.33 -27.20 16.40
N SER A 147 23.43 -28.51 16.68
CA SER A 147 22.41 -29.27 17.44
C SER A 147 22.17 -28.81 18.87
N LYS A 148 23.12 -28.14 19.52
CA LYS A 148 22.99 -27.66 20.91
C LYS A 148 22.01 -26.49 21.08
N SER A 149 21.56 -25.84 20.01
CA SER A 149 20.53 -24.79 20.08
C SER A 149 19.14 -25.26 19.64
N LEU A 150 18.96 -26.54 19.34
CA LEU A 150 17.71 -27.07 18.78
C LEU A 150 16.52 -26.87 19.73
N GLU A 151 16.73 -27.13 21.02
CA GLU A 151 15.69 -27.01 22.07
C GLU A 151 15.19 -25.58 22.21
N THR A 152 16.10 -24.61 22.29
CA THR A 152 15.73 -23.18 22.42
C THR A 152 15.17 -22.63 21.13
N THR A 153 15.70 -23.02 19.96
CA THR A 153 15.15 -22.61 18.68
C THR A 153 13.74 -23.16 18.45
N LEU A 154 13.43 -24.37 18.91
CA LEU A 154 12.08 -24.93 18.84
C LEU A 154 11.08 -24.07 19.62
N ILE A 155 11.40 -23.71 20.86
CA ILE A 155 10.54 -22.84 21.67
C ILE A 155 10.37 -21.46 21.00
N LEU A 156 11.46 -20.87 20.52
CA LEU A 156 11.44 -19.57 19.84
C LEU A 156 10.68 -19.59 18.51
N SER A 157 10.64 -20.73 17.83
CA SER A 157 9.89 -20.91 16.57
C SER A 157 8.39 -20.79 16.74
N TRP A 158 7.88 -20.96 17.97
CA TRP A 158 6.51 -20.63 18.33
C TRP A 158 6.40 -19.20 18.88
N VAL A 159 7.23 -18.85 19.88
CA VAL A 159 7.12 -17.57 20.60
C VAL A 159 7.25 -16.37 19.65
N ILE A 160 8.21 -16.39 18.73
CA ILE A 160 8.49 -15.22 17.87
C ILE A 160 7.40 -15.02 16.81
N PRO A 161 7.04 -16.01 15.96
CA PRO A 161 5.97 -15.83 15.00
C PRO A 161 4.64 -15.47 15.68
N TYR A 162 4.30 -16.14 16.80
CA TYR A 162 3.07 -15.85 17.52
C TYR A 162 3.05 -14.42 18.09
N ALA A 163 4.15 -13.98 18.71
CA ALA A 163 4.25 -12.62 19.24
C ALA A 163 4.21 -11.56 18.13
N LEU A 164 4.78 -11.83 16.95
CA LEU A 164 4.68 -10.95 15.78
C LEU A 164 3.24 -10.84 15.28
N ILE A 165 2.51 -11.97 15.21
CA ILE A 165 1.10 -11.98 14.77
C ILE A 165 0.24 -11.24 15.79
N VAL A 166 0.17 -11.72 17.02
CA VAL A 166 -0.77 -11.21 18.03
C VAL A 166 -0.37 -9.81 18.51
N GLY A 167 0.93 -9.53 18.59
CA GLY A 167 1.43 -8.21 18.97
C GLY A 167 1.11 -7.14 17.92
N SER A 168 0.97 -7.52 16.64
CA SER A 168 0.60 -6.60 15.55
C SER A 168 -0.88 -6.23 15.50
N PHE A 169 -1.75 -6.94 16.23
CA PHE A 169 -3.19 -6.67 16.17
C PHE A 169 -3.54 -5.27 16.66
N GLU A 170 -4.52 -4.65 16.00
CA GLU A 170 -5.05 -3.36 16.40
C GLU A 170 -5.94 -3.48 17.63
N VAL A 171 -6.63 -4.60 17.77
CA VAL A 171 -7.36 -5.00 18.98
C VAL A 171 -6.44 -5.82 19.87
N LYS A 172 -6.23 -5.36 21.11
CA LYS A 172 -5.09 -5.77 21.93
C LYS A 172 -5.52 -6.48 23.22
N PHE A 173 -6.52 -7.35 23.12
CA PHE A 173 -6.96 -8.16 24.25
C PHE A 173 -5.78 -8.93 24.83
N THR A 174 -5.47 -8.68 26.10
CA THR A 174 -4.30 -9.26 26.79
C THR A 174 -4.38 -10.79 26.86
N ARG A 175 -5.60 -11.35 26.89
CA ARG A 175 -5.84 -12.80 26.86
C ARG A 175 -5.24 -13.50 25.62
N TYR A 176 -5.05 -12.80 24.50
CA TYR A 176 -4.40 -13.38 23.33
C TYR A 176 -2.90 -13.63 23.53
N LEU A 177 -2.29 -13.11 24.60
CA LEU A 177 -0.90 -13.43 24.95
C LEU A 177 -0.77 -14.71 25.78
N LEU A 178 -1.87 -15.27 26.29
CA LEU A 178 -1.85 -16.46 27.17
C LEU A 178 -0.99 -17.61 26.60
N PRO A 179 -1.03 -17.95 25.29
CA PRO A 179 -0.26 -19.07 24.76
C PRO A 179 1.26 -18.90 24.81
N ILE A 180 1.78 -17.68 24.94
CA ILE A 180 3.24 -17.45 25.04
C ILE A 180 3.72 -17.28 26.48
N ILE A 181 2.84 -17.00 27.44
CA ILE A 181 3.21 -16.74 28.84
C ILE A 181 4.01 -17.90 29.45
N PRO A 182 3.57 -19.18 29.39
CA PRO A 182 4.34 -20.29 29.96
C PRO A 182 5.75 -20.40 29.36
N LEU A 183 5.88 -20.14 28.06
CA LEU A 183 7.16 -20.22 27.35
C LEU A 183 8.08 -19.04 27.72
N LEU A 184 7.53 -17.83 27.91
CA LEU A 184 8.28 -16.69 28.43
C LEU A 184 8.81 -16.98 29.84
N VAL A 185 7.98 -17.57 30.71
CA VAL A 185 8.39 -17.96 32.08
C VAL A 185 9.47 -19.04 32.04
N ILE A 186 9.34 -20.06 31.18
CA ILE A 186 10.38 -21.09 30.99
C ILE A 186 11.70 -20.46 30.55
N LEU A 187 11.69 -19.58 29.54
CA LEU A 187 12.90 -18.92 29.05
C LEU A 187 13.52 -17.99 30.11
N GLY A 188 12.69 -17.25 30.85
CA GLY A 188 13.13 -16.40 31.96
C GLY A 188 13.76 -17.21 33.11
N SER A 189 13.15 -18.34 33.48
CA SER A 189 13.68 -19.24 34.50
C SER A 189 15.01 -19.88 34.08
N ALA A 190 15.13 -20.30 32.82
CA ALA A 190 16.36 -20.83 32.25
C ALA A 190 17.50 -19.80 32.31
N PHE A 191 17.18 -18.52 32.04
CA PHE A 191 18.13 -17.42 32.18
C PHE A 191 18.61 -17.23 33.62
N LEU A 192 17.72 -17.24 34.62
CA LEU A 192 18.13 -17.16 36.04
C LEU A 192 19.03 -18.34 36.46
N VAL A 193 18.69 -19.56 36.02
CA VAL A 193 19.53 -20.74 36.27
C VAL A 193 20.90 -20.60 35.60
N GLN A 194 20.96 -20.00 34.42
CA GLN A 194 22.24 -19.70 33.76
C GLN A 194 23.09 -18.70 34.56
N LEU A 195 22.48 -17.68 35.16
CA LEU A 195 23.18 -16.71 36.00
C LEU A 195 23.72 -17.34 37.29
N THR A 196 22.93 -18.18 37.96
CA THR A 196 23.35 -18.86 39.21
C THR A 196 24.47 -19.88 38.99
N ARG A 197 24.61 -20.41 37.76
CA ARG A 197 25.72 -21.29 37.35
C ARG A 197 26.95 -20.54 36.81
N SER A 198 26.94 -19.21 36.80
CA SER A 198 28.06 -18.41 36.30
C SER A 198 29.32 -18.57 37.18
N PRO A 199 30.53 -18.68 36.59
CA PRO A 199 31.77 -18.77 37.35
C PRO A 199 32.14 -17.45 38.06
N ARG A 200 31.53 -16.33 37.66
CA ARG A 200 31.76 -15.01 38.30
C ARG A 200 30.82 -14.85 39.49
N ASN A 201 31.38 -14.70 40.68
CA ASN A 201 30.62 -14.63 41.93
C ASN A 201 29.58 -13.49 41.94
N SER A 202 29.88 -12.33 41.36
CA SER A 202 28.93 -11.21 41.26
C SER A 202 27.71 -11.55 40.40
N ILE A 203 27.89 -12.26 39.29
CA ILE A 203 26.79 -12.69 38.40
C ILE A 203 25.96 -13.79 39.07
N LYS A 204 26.62 -14.70 39.79
CA LYS A 204 25.96 -15.74 40.58
C LYS A 204 25.06 -15.16 41.67
N LYS A 205 25.57 -14.18 42.44
CA LYS A 205 24.78 -13.44 43.44
C LYS A 205 23.58 -12.72 42.80
N LEU A 206 23.79 -12.10 41.64
CA LEU A 206 22.72 -11.46 40.88
C LEU A 206 21.63 -12.46 40.46
N GLY A 207 22.01 -13.67 40.04
CA GLY A 207 21.06 -14.74 39.71
C GLY A 207 20.20 -15.16 40.91
N TYR A 208 20.80 -15.31 42.10
CA TYR A 208 20.05 -15.64 43.32
C TYR A 208 19.13 -14.49 43.77
N LEU A 209 19.64 -13.25 43.79
CA LEU A 209 18.85 -12.07 44.14
C LEU A 209 17.67 -11.88 43.17
N GLY A 210 17.92 -12.04 41.86
CA GLY A 210 16.87 -11.99 40.84
C GLY A 210 15.81 -13.09 41.02
N SER A 211 16.23 -14.30 41.39
CA SER A 211 15.30 -15.41 41.68
C SER A 211 14.43 -15.12 42.90
N ILE A 212 15.03 -14.64 44.00
CA ILE A 212 14.31 -14.26 45.22
C ILE A 212 13.32 -13.14 44.92
N LEU A 213 13.76 -12.09 44.21
CA LEU A 213 12.92 -10.95 43.86
C LEU A 213 11.70 -11.38 43.04
N VAL A 214 11.90 -12.19 41.99
CA VAL A 214 10.82 -12.63 41.11
C VAL A 214 9.85 -13.56 41.82
N ILE A 215 10.34 -14.50 42.63
CA ILE A 215 9.47 -15.39 43.43
C ILE A 215 8.65 -14.55 44.43
N PHE A 216 9.32 -13.68 45.18
CA PHE A 216 8.66 -12.83 46.17
C PHE A 216 7.63 -11.90 45.51
N SER A 217 7.98 -11.25 44.39
CA SER A 217 7.06 -10.35 43.70
C SER A 217 5.88 -11.11 43.11
N THR A 218 6.08 -12.31 42.54
CA THR A 218 5.01 -13.11 41.93
C THR A 218 4.05 -13.62 42.99
N ILE A 219 4.56 -14.11 44.13
CA ILE A 219 3.71 -14.54 45.26
C ILE A 219 2.93 -13.35 45.81
N THR A 220 3.60 -12.22 46.06
CA THR A 220 2.95 -11.01 46.59
C THR A 220 1.87 -10.49 45.65
N PHE A 221 2.16 -10.42 44.34
CA PHE A 221 1.20 -9.99 43.33
C PHE A 221 0.02 -10.95 43.21
N GLY A 222 0.26 -12.27 43.21
CA GLY A 222 -0.80 -13.27 43.18
C GLY A 222 -1.71 -13.24 44.40
N LEU A 223 -1.15 -13.07 45.61
CA LEU A 223 -1.93 -12.90 46.83
C LEU A 223 -2.73 -11.60 46.84
N ALA A 224 -2.14 -10.51 46.32
CA ALA A 224 -2.82 -9.22 46.18
C ALA A 224 -3.99 -9.30 45.20
N PHE A 225 -3.83 -10.01 44.08
CA PHE A 225 -4.88 -10.26 43.10
C PHE A 225 -6.00 -11.13 43.69
N GLN A 226 -5.66 -12.22 44.38
CA GLN A 226 -6.65 -13.10 45.01
C GLN A 226 -7.51 -12.37 46.05
N ASN A 227 -7.00 -11.32 46.67
CA ASN A 227 -7.74 -10.53 47.65
C ASN A 227 -8.98 -9.82 47.07
N ILE A 228 -9.01 -9.53 45.76
CA ILE A 228 -10.18 -8.96 45.08
C ILE A 228 -11.42 -9.85 45.30
N TYR A 229 -11.24 -11.17 45.26
CA TYR A 229 -12.30 -12.16 45.46
C TYR A 229 -12.65 -12.42 46.93
N ALA A 230 -11.95 -11.79 47.87
CA ALA A 230 -12.28 -11.88 49.29
C ALA A 230 -13.42 -10.92 49.67
N THR A 231 -13.76 -9.97 48.80
CA THR A 231 -14.89 -9.05 48.93
C THR A 231 -16.03 -9.44 48.00
N PRO A 232 -17.30 -9.11 48.32
CA PRO A 232 -18.41 -9.26 47.37
C PRO A 232 -18.12 -8.56 46.04
N HIS A 233 -18.62 -9.12 44.94
CA HIS A 233 -18.48 -8.50 43.62
C HIS A 233 -19.09 -7.07 43.63
N PRO A 234 -18.40 -6.03 43.12
CA PRO A 234 -18.87 -4.64 43.19
C PRO A 234 -20.28 -4.44 42.65
N GLY A 235 -20.66 -5.13 41.58
CA GLY A 235 -22.03 -5.07 41.04
C GLY A 235 -23.10 -5.63 41.99
N VAL A 236 -22.77 -6.66 42.79
CA VAL A 236 -23.68 -7.21 43.80
C VAL A 236 -23.76 -6.27 45.00
N ALA A 237 -22.62 -5.73 45.46
CA ALA A 237 -22.57 -4.76 46.55
C ALA A 237 -23.37 -3.49 46.22
N ALA A 238 -23.19 -2.95 45.01
CA ALA A 238 -23.95 -1.80 44.51
C ALA A 238 -25.45 -2.08 44.42
N SER A 239 -25.86 -3.28 43.97
CA SER A 239 -27.27 -3.67 43.96
C SER A 239 -27.88 -3.77 45.37
N ASN A 240 -27.13 -4.33 46.33
CA ASN A 240 -27.57 -4.38 47.73
C ASN A 240 -27.74 -2.96 48.28
N TRP A 241 -26.79 -2.07 48.01
CA TRP A 241 -26.89 -0.67 48.41
C TRP A 241 -28.11 0.02 47.80
N ILE A 242 -28.41 -0.21 46.52
CA ILE A 242 -29.62 0.32 45.86
C ILE A 242 -30.88 -0.20 46.57
N ASN A 243 -30.96 -1.51 46.81
CA ASN A 243 -32.10 -2.13 47.47
C ASN A 243 -32.34 -1.63 48.91
N GLU A 244 -31.29 -1.17 49.59
CA GLU A 244 -31.36 -0.62 50.94
C GLU A 244 -31.66 0.89 50.98
N ASN A 245 -31.17 1.66 50.00
CA ASN A 245 -31.12 3.12 50.07
C ASN A 245 -32.01 3.84 49.04
N VAL A 246 -32.43 3.17 47.96
CA VAL A 246 -33.19 3.77 46.86
C VAL A 246 -34.69 3.43 46.98
N PRO A 247 -35.60 4.43 46.92
CA PRO A 247 -37.04 4.19 46.98
C PRO A 247 -37.56 3.25 45.89
N ARG A 248 -38.55 2.41 46.24
CA ARG A 248 -39.20 1.50 45.27
C ARG A 248 -39.84 2.30 44.14
N ASN A 249 -39.82 1.73 42.94
CA ASN A 249 -40.31 2.35 41.69
C ASN A 249 -39.55 3.61 41.25
N SER A 250 -38.39 3.94 41.82
CA SER A 250 -37.52 4.98 41.27
C SER A 250 -37.08 4.64 39.84
N SER A 251 -36.86 5.69 39.04
CA SER A 251 -36.35 5.58 37.68
C SER A 251 -34.82 5.49 37.69
N LEU A 252 -34.28 4.36 37.21
CA LEU A 252 -32.85 4.08 37.15
C LEU A 252 -32.41 4.11 35.69
N LEU A 253 -31.38 4.89 35.41
CA LEU A 253 -30.77 4.99 34.09
C LEU A 253 -29.43 4.26 34.09
N LYS A 254 -29.13 3.49 33.06
CA LYS A 254 -27.83 2.81 32.87
C LYS A 254 -27.35 2.94 31.43
N GLU A 255 -26.14 2.49 31.16
CA GLU A 255 -25.54 2.55 29.83
C GLU A 255 -25.85 1.29 29.00
N HIS A 256 -26.21 1.47 27.72
CA HIS A 256 -26.30 0.38 26.75
C HIS A 256 -24.89 -0.16 26.44
N TRP A 257 -24.75 -1.46 26.16
CA TRP A 257 -23.46 -2.20 26.00
C TRP A 257 -22.67 -2.50 27.29
N GLU A 258 -23.31 -2.37 28.44
CA GLU A 258 -22.70 -2.70 29.74
C GLU A 258 -23.44 -3.83 30.46
N GLU A 259 -22.78 -4.45 31.44
CA GLU A 259 -23.44 -5.42 32.32
C GLU A 259 -24.49 -4.74 33.21
N SER A 260 -25.52 -5.50 33.57
CA SER A 260 -26.61 -5.01 34.43
C SER A 260 -26.37 -5.44 35.86
N LEU A 261 -26.76 -4.60 36.82
CA LEU A 261 -26.79 -5.01 38.22
C LEU A 261 -27.91 -6.05 38.46
N PRO A 262 -27.69 -7.06 39.32
CA PRO A 262 -28.72 -8.03 39.69
C PRO A 262 -29.83 -7.40 40.54
N ASP A 263 -30.95 -8.10 40.74
CA ASP A 263 -32.01 -7.77 41.71
C ASP A 263 -32.62 -6.35 41.62
N LEU A 264 -32.76 -5.83 40.39
CA LEU A 264 -33.35 -4.50 40.11
C LEU A 264 -34.83 -4.54 39.66
N GLU A 265 -35.55 -5.65 39.81
CA GLU A 265 -36.90 -5.80 39.22
C GLU A 265 -37.96 -4.87 39.83
N LYS A 266 -37.67 -4.25 40.99
CA LYS A 266 -38.55 -3.32 41.72
C LYS A 266 -38.43 -1.85 41.25
N TYR A 267 -37.63 -1.60 40.22
CA TYR A 267 -37.31 -0.27 39.72
C TYR A 267 -37.61 -0.15 38.22
N HIS A 268 -37.78 1.07 37.72
CA HIS A 268 -37.92 1.32 36.30
C HIS A 268 -36.55 1.55 35.67
N VAL A 269 -35.97 0.51 35.08
CA VAL A 269 -34.62 0.58 34.48
C VAL A 269 -34.71 0.91 32.99
N SER A 270 -33.96 1.92 32.55
CA SER A 270 -33.84 2.33 31.14
C SER A 270 -32.38 2.51 30.74
N GLU A 271 -32.11 2.51 29.42
CA GLU A 271 -30.76 2.49 28.85
C GLU A 271 -30.45 3.72 28.00
N LEU A 272 -29.22 4.23 28.16
CA LEU A 272 -28.64 5.28 27.32
C LEU A 272 -27.87 4.68 26.15
N PRO A 273 -28.16 5.05 24.88
CA PRO A 273 -27.53 4.50 23.70
C PRO A 273 -26.15 5.12 23.42
N ILE A 274 -25.18 4.96 24.33
CA ILE A 274 -23.91 5.70 24.30
C ILE A 274 -23.12 5.48 22.99
N TYR A 275 -23.01 4.23 22.50
CA TYR A 275 -22.23 3.92 21.29
C TYR A 275 -22.92 4.26 19.97
N ASP A 276 -24.21 4.61 19.98
CA ASP A 276 -24.94 4.98 18.78
C ASP A 276 -24.38 6.30 18.20
N PRO A 277 -24.47 6.55 16.88
CA PRO A 277 -23.96 7.78 16.29
C PRO A 277 -24.50 9.05 16.98
N ASP A 278 -23.62 10.03 17.19
CA ASP A 278 -23.99 11.31 17.79
C ASP A 278 -24.87 12.12 16.83
N THR A 279 -26.15 12.16 17.16
CA THR A 279 -27.19 12.83 16.38
C THR A 279 -28.10 13.64 17.30
N LEU A 280 -28.73 14.70 16.78
CA LEU A 280 -29.67 15.51 17.55
C LEU A 280 -30.84 14.69 18.14
N PRO A 281 -31.44 13.72 17.42
CA PRO A 281 -32.46 12.84 18.01
C PRO A 281 -31.97 12.02 19.20
N LYS A 282 -30.76 11.45 19.12
CA LYS A 282 -30.12 10.74 20.24
C LYS A 282 -30.00 11.67 21.45
N LEU A 283 -29.45 12.87 21.24
CA LEU A 283 -29.24 13.86 22.30
C LEU A 283 -30.56 14.27 22.96
N ASN A 284 -31.62 14.52 22.18
CA ASN A 284 -32.93 14.88 22.71
C ASN A 284 -33.48 13.76 23.61
N LYS A 285 -33.46 12.51 23.12
CA LYS A 285 -33.93 11.34 23.88
C LYS A 285 -33.11 11.12 25.15
N MET A 286 -31.80 11.28 25.08
CA MET A 286 -30.92 11.19 26.25
C MET A 286 -31.23 12.28 27.26
N ALA A 287 -31.43 13.54 26.82
CA ALA A 287 -31.75 14.65 27.70
C ALA A 287 -33.11 14.48 28.39
N GLU A 288 -34.12 13.95 27.70
CA GLU A 288 -35.41 13.56 28.29
C GLU A 288 -35.22 12.46 29.34
N SER A 289 -34.49 11.38 29.00
CA SER A 289 -34.22 10.27 29.92
C SER A 289 -33.45 10.71 31.17
N LEU A 290 -32.47 11.60 31.01
CA LEU A 290 -31.69 12.18 32.11
C LEU A 290 -32.55 13.10 33.00
N SER A 291 -33.52 13.82 32.42
CA SER A 291 -34.44 14.68 33.16
C SER A 291 -35.42 13.87 34.03
N GLU A 292 -35.88 12.72 33.53
CA GLU A 292 -36.84 11.85 34.21
C GLU A 292 -36.19 10.90 35.23
N ALA A 293 -34.91 10.55 35.06
CA ALA A 293 -34.21 9.60 35.92
C ALA A 293 -33.96 10.15 37.33
N ASP A 294 -34.18 9.31 38.35
CA ASP A 294 -33.83 9.62 39.74
C ASP A 294 -32.36 9.30 40.01
N TYR A 295 -31.86 8.20 39.44
CA TYR A 295 -30.48 7.76 39.59
C TYR A 295 -29.89 7.34 38.25
N LEU A 296 -28.58 7.53 38.11
CA LEU A 296 -27.78 7.08 36.96
C LEU A 296 -26.69 6.14 37.46
N ILE A 297 -26.59 4.97 36.82
CA ILE A 297 -25.66 3.90 37.15
C ILE A 297 -24.62 3.81 36.04
N ILE A 298 -23.35 4.01 36.41
CA ILE A 298 -22.19 3.71 35.59
C ILE A 298 -21.59 2.43 36.13
N PHE A 299 -21.68 1.33 35.38
CA PHE A 299 -21.24 0.03 35.87
C PHE A 299 -19.71 -0.13 35.80
N SER A 300 -19.07 0.37 34.75
CA SER A 300 -17.61 0.28 34.59
C SER A 300 -17.04 1.47 33.82
N ASN A 301 -15.71 1.46 33.63
CA ASN A 301 -15.00 2.46 32.83
C ASN A 301 -15.02 2.23 31.32
N ARG A 302 -15.70 1.20 30.82
CA ARG A 302 -15.67 0.82 29.39
C ARG A 302 -16.13 1.97 28.49
N LEU A 303 -17.31 2.54 28.75
CA LEU A 303 -17.94 3.49 27.83
C LEU A 303 -17.30 4.88 27.92
N TYR A 304 -17.29 5.49 29.10
CA TYR A 304 -16.66 6.80 29.29
C TYR A 304 -15.17 6.78 29.03
N GLY A 305 -14.49 5.65 29.26
CA GLY A 305 -13.08 5.45 28.95
C GLY A 305 -12.80 5.22 27.46
N THR A 306 -13.84 5.04 26.63
CA THR A 306 -13.72 4.84 25.19
C THR A 306 -14.18 6.05 24.39
N VAL A 307 -15.42 6.50 24.55
CA VAL A 307 -16.04 7.48 23.63
C VAL A 307 -15.45 8.89 23.76
N THR A 308 -14.98 9.26 24.96
CA THR A 308 -14.32 10.56 25.22
C THR A 308 -12.96 10.70 24.54
N ARG A 309 -12.31 9.58 24.22
CA ARG A 309 -11.00 9.55 23.54
C ARG A 309 -11.09 9.70 22.02
N ILE A 310 -12.31 9.71 21.47
CA ILE A 310 -12.56 9.81 20.03
C ILE A 310 -13.59 10.93 19.78
N PRO A 311 -13.27 12.17 20.18
CA PRO A 311 -14.19 13.31 20.09
C PRO A 311 -14.56 13.64 18.64
N GLU A 312 -13.76 13.24 17.64
CA GLU A 312 -14.12 13.41 16.22
C GLU A 312 -15.35 12.57 15.85
N ARG A 313 -15.59 11.48 16.58
CA ARG A 313 -16.70 10.55 16.36
C ARG A 313 -17.84 10.73 17.37
N TYR A 314 -17.52 11.03 18.62
CA TYR A 314 -18.48 11.17 19.72
C TYR A 314 -18.36 12.52 20.46
N PRO A 315 -18.53 13.65 19.74
CA PRO A 315 -18.39 14.97 20.35
C PRO A 315 -19.40 15.21 21.47
N LEU A 316 -20.65 14.76 21.30
CA LEU A 316 -21.72 14.94 22.28
C LEU A 316 -21.54 14.02 23.49
N MET A 317 -21.10 12.77 23.30
CA MET A 317 -20.83 11.90 24.45
C MET A 317 -19.64 12.39 25.27
N THR A 318 -18.65 12.99 24.60
CA THR A 318 -17.53 13.63 25.29
C THR A 318 -18.01 14.78 26.18
N GLY A 319 -18.87 15.66 25.63
CA GLY A 319 -19.51 16.73 26.41
C GLY A 319 -20.38 16.20 27.55
N TYR A 320 -21.14 15.13 27.31
CA TYR A 320 -21.98 14.48 28.31
C TYR A 320 -21.19 13.96 29.52
N TYR A 321 -20.11 13.19 29.31
CA TYR A 321 -19.32 12.68 30.43
C TYR A 321 -18.55 13.79 31.14
N ASN A 322 -18.03 14.78 30.41
CA ASN A 322 -17.37 15.93 31.06
C ASN A 322 -18.34 16.66 32.00
N ALA A 323 -19.56 16.95 31.52
CA ALA A 323 -20.61 17.59 32.31
C ALA A 323 -21.10 16.70 33.46
N LEU A 324 -21.20 15.38 33.26
CA LEU A 324 -21.60 14.44 34.31
C LEU A 324 -20.59 14.42 35.47
N PHE A 325 -19.31 14.24 35.17
CA PHE A 325 -18.26 14.13 36.19
C PHE A 325 -17.88 15.49 36.80
N SER A 326 -18.16 16.61 36.13
CA SER A 326 -18.03 17.96 36.70
C SER A 326 -19.22 18.34 37.59
N GLY A 327 -20.33 17.61 37.50
CA GLY A 327 -21.58 17.88 38.24
C GLY A 327 -22.54 18.85 37.53
N ASP A 328 -22.17 19.38 36.36
CA ASP A 328 -22.95 20.36 35.60
C ASP A 328 -24.34 19.84 35.19
N LEU A 329 -24.50 18.52 35.04
CA LEU A 329 -25.79 17.90 34.70
C LEU A 329 -26.78 17.85 35.88
N GLY A 330 -26.41 18.31 37.07
CA GLY A 330 -27.25 18.21 38.27
C GLY A 330 -27.26 16.81 38.90
N PHE A 331 -26.27 15.99 38.56
CA PHE A 331 -26.01 14.68 39.13
C PHE A 331 -24.82 14.75 40.09
N LYS A 332 -24.91 14.04 41.22
CA LYS A 332 -23.79 13.91 42.17
C LYS A 332 -23.54 12.44 42.52
N PRO A 333 -22.28 11.98 42.62
CA PRO A 333 -21.99 10.63 43.06
C PRO A 333 -22.47 10.46 44.53
N VAL A 334 -23.30 9.45 44.77
CA VAL A 334 -23.80 9.12 46.12
C VAL A 334 -23.22 7.82 46.66
N HIS A 335 -22.71 6.96 45.78
CA HIS A 335 -22.09 5.70 46.15
C HIS A 335 -21.13 5.24 45.06
N ILE A 336 -19.98 4.70 45.47
CA ILE A 336 -18.96 4.13 44.59
C ILE A 336 -18.58 2.79 45.19
N GLU A 337 -18.71 1.72 44.41
CA GLU A 337 -18.27 0.38 44.77
C GLU A 337 -17.12 -0.05 43.87
N SER A 338 -16.03 -0.48 44.48
CA SER A 338 -14.86 -1.01 43.78
C SER A 338 -14.11 -2.01 44.65
N SER A 339 -13.39 -2.91 44.00
CA SER A 339 -12.41 -3.78 44.66
C SER A 339 -11.06 -3.58 43.99
N HIS A 340 -9.98 -3.74 44.74
CA HIS A 340 -8.62 -3.45 44.28
C HIS A 340 -7.66 -4.52 44.78
N MET A 341 -6.54 -4.70 44.06
CA MET A 341 -5.48 -5.57 44.55
C MET A 341 -4.93 -5.03 45.87
N SER A 342 -4.91 -5.86 46.92
CA SER A 342 -4.37 -5.44 48.20
C SER A 342 -3.59 -6.55 48.93
N PHE A 343 -2.45 -6.17 49.50
CA PHE A 343 -1.64 -7.07 50.32
C PHE A 343 -0.90 -6.27 51.40
N ALA A 344 -0.97 -6.74 52.66
CA ALA A 344 -0.27 -6.12 53.80
C ALA A 344 -0.48 -4.59 53.92
N ASN A 345 -1.74 -4.12 53.83
CA ASN A 345 -2.15 -2.71 53.87
C ASN A 345 -1.61 -1.82 52.74
N ILE A 346 -1.10 -2.43 51.67
CA ILE A 346 -0.76 -1.75 50.41
C ILE A 346 -1.86 -2.07 49.40
N LYS A 347 -2.52 -1.04 48.89
CA LYS A 347 -3.56 -1.15 47.85
C LYS A 347 -3.00 -0.65 46.52
N ILE A 348 -3.25 -1.38 45.44
CA ILE A 348 -2.92 -0.99 44.07
C ILE A 348 -4.24 -0.79 43.34
N TYR A 349 -4.54 0.46 42.98
CA TYR A 349 -5.80 0.81 42.34
C TYR A 349 -5.62 1.21 40.87
N GLU A 350 -6.67 1.02 40.10
CA GLU A 350 -6.77 1.35 38.68
C GLU A 350 -7.16 2.82 38.47
N ASP A 351 -6.44 3.49 37.59
CA ASP A 351 -6.77 4.86 37.16
C ASP A 351 -7.66 4.82 35.92
N SER A 352 -8.94 5.13 36.12
CA SER A 352 -9.97 5.17 35.09
C SER A 352 -10.19 6.57 34.48
N PHE A 353 -9.64 7.64 35.08
CA PHE A 353 -10.02 9.03 34.77
C PHE A 353 -8.93 9.83 34.04
N SER A 354 -7.65 9.54 34.27
CA SER A 354 -6.56 10.28 33.61
C SER A 354 -6.49 10.02 32.10
N ARG A 355 -6.70 8.77 31.67
CA ARG A 355 -6.65 8.36 30.26
C ARG A 355 -7.76 9.01 29.39
N PRO A 356 -9.02 9.16 29.86
CA PRO A 356 -10.06 9.93 29.14
C PRO A 356 -10.05 11.44 29.43
N ASN A 357 -9.16 11.93 30.30
CA ASN A 357 -9.10 13.34 30.72
C ASN A 357 -10.41 13.84 31.34
N LEU A 358 -10.96 13.08 32.29
CA LEU A 358 -12.19 13.42 33.01
C LEU A 358 -11.87 13.82 34.48
N PRO A 359 -12.71 14.67 35.10
CA PRO A 359 -12.63 14.93 36.53
C PRO A 359 -12.76 13.62 37.32
N SER A 360 -11.87 13.41 38.29
CA SER A 360 -11.90 12.21 39.13
C SER A 360 -12.92 12.36 40.25
N VAL A 361 -13.69 11.29 40.48
CA VAL A 361 -14.59 11.14 41.64
C VAL A 361 -14.00 10.20 42.71
N ASP A 362 -12.71 9.84 42.59
CA ASP A 362 -12.03 8.91 43.48
C ASP A 362 -11.60 9.51 44.83
N GLU A 363 -11.84 10.81 45.06
CA GLU A 363 -11.42 11.50 46.30
C GLU A 363 -11.96 10.84 47.59
N ALA A 364 -13.09 10.13 47.50
CA ALA A 364 -13.67 9.37 48.61
C ALA A 364 -12.97 8.02 48.92
N ILE A 365 -12.11 7.51 48.03
CA ILE A 365 -11.43 6.21 48.16
C ILE A 365 -10.09 6.34 48.91
N PHE A 366 -9.47 7.53 48.90
CA PHE A 366 -8.17 7.78 49.52
C PHE A 366 -8.23 8.05 51.03
N SER A 367 -9.42 8.06 51.63
CA SER A 367 -9.62 8.39 53.05
C SER A 367 -9.45 7.21 54.02
N GLU A 368 -9.02 6.03 53.56
CA GLU A 368 -8.78 4.86 54.41
C GLU A 368 -7.31 4.72 54.86
N ASP A 369 -7.10 4.22 56.09
CA ASP A 369 -5.78 3.96 56.68
C ASP A 369 -4.99 2.91 55.86
N GLY A 370 -4.02 3.35 55.04
CA GLY A 370 -3.17 2.46 54.25
C GLY A 370 -2.27 3.18 53.23
N ILE A 371 -1.40 2.43 52.55
CA ILE A 371 -0.57 2.96 51.44
C ILE A 371 -1.27 2.62 50.12
N SER A 372 -1.71 3.62 49.37
CA SER A 372 -2.33 3.45 48.05
C SER A 372 -1.35 3.80 46.93
N ILE A 373 -1.20 2.89 45.97
CA ILE A 373 -0.33 3.03 44.80
C ILE A 373 -1.20 3.08 43.54
N ASN A 374 -1.05 4.14 42.74
CA ASN A 374 -1.68 4.22 41.43
C ASN A 374 -1.00 3.23 40.46
N GLY A 375 -1.72 2.17 40.06
CA GLY A 375 -1.24 1.18 39.08
C GLY A 375 -1.37 1.65 37.62
N GLY A 376 -2.08 2.77 37.39
CA GLY A 376 -2.38 3.36 36.09
C GLY A 376 -3.62 2.74 35.44
N PHE A 377 -3.76 2.94 34.13
CA PHE A 377 -4.88 2.39 33.37
C PHE A 377 -4.79 0.86 33.23
N ALA A 378 -5.91 0.16 33.49
CA ALA A 378 -6.10 -1.27 33.27
C ALA A 378 -6.97 -1.55 32.03
N ASP A 379 -6.56 -2.51 31.20
CA ASP A 379 -7.34 -3.02 30.08
C ASP A 379 -8.69 -3.57 30.55
N GLU A 380 -9.74 -3.47 29.72
CA GLU A 380 -11.06 -3.99 30.11
C GLU A 380 -11.06 -5.48 30.44
N SER A 381 -10.14 -6.25 29.85
CA SER A 381 -10.00 -7.69 30.11
C SER A 381 -9.56 -7.98 31.55
N PHE A 382 -9.07 -6.97 32.26
CA PHE A 382 -8.63 -7.08 33.65
C PHE A 382 -9.69 -6.59 34.64
N SER A 383 -10.26 -5.39 34.43
CA SER A 383 -11.10 -4.75 35.45
C SER A 383 -12.61 -4.90 35.23
N VAL A 384 -13.09 -4.86 33.98
CA VAL A 384 -14.53 -4.66 33.72
C VAL A 384 -15.39 -5.87 34.09
N TYR A 385 -14.89 -7.08 33.90
CA TYR A 385 -15.65 -8.31 34.14
C TYR A 385 -15.48 -8.89 35.54
N ASP A 386 -14.40 -8.52 36.24
CA ASP A 386 -13.96 -9.20 37.45
C ASP A 386 -14.22 -8.35 38.71
N HIS A 387 -13.84 -7.07 38.64
CA HIS A 387 -13.99 -6.09 39.72
C HIS A 387 -14.25 -4.68 39.16
N PRO A 388 -15.41 -4.46 38.53
CA PRO A 388 -15.72 -3.18 37.92
C PRO A 388 -15.83 -2.06 38.98
N LYS A 389 -15.60 -0.82 38.56
CA LYS A 389 -15.86 0.38 39.36
C LYS A 389 -17.29 0.87 39.08
N VAL A 390 -18.21 0.53 39.97
CA VAL A 390 -19.62 0.93 39.86
C VAL A 390 -19.82 2.27 40.55
N ILE A 391 -20.39 3.24 39.85
CA ILE A 391 -20.67 4.59 40.36
C ILE A 391 -22.16 4.84 40.24
N ILE A 392 -22.79 5.21 41.36
CA ILE A 392 -24.20 5.57 41.41
C ILE A 392 -24.31 7.08 41.64
N PHE A 393 -24.95 7.74 40.70
CA PHE A 393 -25.27 9.16 40.76
C PHE A 393 -26.73 9.37 41.15
N LEU A 394 -26.97 10.36 42.01
CA LEU A 394 -28.30 10.87 42.32
C LEU A 394 -28.56 12.13 41.49
N ASN A 395 -29.70 12.19 40.81
CA ASN A 395 -30.20 13.40 40.17
C ASN A 395 -30.80 14.34 41.23
N PHE A 396 -30.02 15.31 41.69
CA PHE A 396 -30.44 16.17 42.81
C PHE A 396 -31.10 17.48 42.36
N GLU A 397 -30.77 17.98 41.16
CA GLU A 397 -31.37 19.21 40.63
C GLU A 397 -32.59 18.96 39.73
N LYS A 398 -32.73 17.77 39.14
CA LYS A 398 -33.78 17.43 38.17
C LYS A 398 -33.97 18.50 37.10
N LEU A 399 -32.88 18.82 36.40
CA LEU A 399 -32.88 19.82 35.33
C LEU A 399 -33.81 19.39 34.17
N GLU A 400 -34.45 20.38 33.53
CA GLU A 400 -35.28 20.14 32.35
C GLU A 400 -34.44 19.72 31.13
N GLY A 401 -34.98 18.82 30.31
CA GLY A 401 -34.32 18.29 29.10
C GLY A 401 -33.65 19.35 28.19
N PRO A 402 -34.31 20.49 27.85
CA PRO A 402 -33.68 21.53 27.03
C PRO A 402 -32.41 22.13 27.66
N LYS A 403 -32.38 22.30 29.00
CA LYS A 403 -31.20 22.82 29.71
C LYS A 403 -30.06 21.81 29.71
N LEU A 404 -30.37 20.53 29.97
CA LEU A 404 -29.39 19.44 29.91
C LEU A 404 -28.74 19.35 28.53
N LYS A 405 -29.54 19.48 27.47
CA LYS A 405 -29.05 19.51 26.08
C LYS A 405 -28.04 20.65 25.87
N THR A 406 -28.38 21.87 26.28
CA THR A 406 -27.48 23.03 26.13
C THR A 406 -26.16 22.83 26.88
N ILE A 407 -26.20 22.25 28.09
CA ILE A 407 -24.99 21.97 28.88
C ILE A 407 -24.09 20.96 28.15
N ILE A 408 -24.66 19.89 27.59
CA ILE A 408 -23.92 18.86 26.84
C ILE A 408 -23.30 19.46 25.57
N GLU A 409 -24.04 20.27 24.82
CA GLU A 409 -23.54 20.94 23.60
C GLU A 409 -22.42 21.94 23.90
N GLN A 410 -22.54 22.73 24.96
CA GLN A 410 -21.51 23.68 25.39
C GLN A 410 -20.23 22.96 25.82
N ASN A 411 -20.36 21.97 26.71
CA ASN A 411 -19.21 21.16 27.14
C ASN A 411 -18.54 20.43 25.97
N SER A 412 -19.31 19.99 24.96
CA SER A 412 -18.76 19.41 23.74
C SER A 412 -17.91 20.42 22.96
N MET A 413 -18.39 21.65 22.81
CA MET A 413 -17.65 22.71 22.11
C MET A 413 -16.40 23.13 22.86
N ASP A 414 -16.50 23.31 24.18
CA ASP A 414 -15.40 23.73 25.04
C ASP A 414 -14.29 22.68 25.03
N PHE A 415 -14.65 21.40 25.22
CA PHE A 415 -13.70 20.28 25.18
C PHE A 415 -12.97 20.16 23.83
N ILE A 416 -13.68 20.37 22.72
CA ILE A 416 -13.07 20.37 21.38
C ILE A 416 -12.14 21.57 21.21
N SER A 417 -12.55 22.75 21.67
CA SER A 417 -11.78 23.99 21.52
C SER A 417 -10.46 23.97 22.32
N ASP A 418 -10.48 23.43 23.54
CA ASP A 418 -9.28 23.28 24.38
C ASP A 418 -8.28 22.26 23.80
N ASN A 419 -8.78 21.27 23.04
CA ASN A 419 -7.96 20.25 22.38
C ASN A 419 -7.61 20.57 20.92
N GLN A 420 -8.20 21.61 20.30
CA GLN A 420 -8.03 21.97 18.87
C GLN A 420 -6.68 22.62 18.51
N TYR A 421 -5.79 22.90 19.47
CA TYR A 421 -4.41 23.36 19.19
C TYR A 421 -3.50 22.30 18.53
N LYS A 422 -4.06 21.26 17.90
CA LYS A 422 -3.35 20.17 17.21
C LYS A 422 -3.86 19.85 15.79
N VAL A 423 -4.49 20.79 15.07
CA VAL A 423 -4.85 20.61 13.65
C VAL A 423 -3.89 21.36 12.73
N ASP A 424 -3.29 20.64 11.77
CA ASP A 424 -2.14 21.06 10.94
C ASP A 424 -2.52 22.13 9.86
N PRO A 425 -1.83 23.29 9.75
CA PRO A 425 -2.23 24.44 8.89
C PRO A 425 -2.01 24.28 7.37
N ILE A 426 -1.72 23.08 6.86
CA ILE A 426 -1.05 22.87 5.56
C ILE A 426 -1.97 23.08 4.32
N SER A 427 -3.29 23.20 4.47
CA SER A 427 -4.22 23.11 3.33
C SER A 427 -4.39 24.38 2.48
N LYS A 428 -4.15 25.59 3.02
CA LYS A 428 -4.38 26.87 2.30
C LYS A 428 -3.21 27.33 1.41
N GLU A 429 -1.96 26.97 1.73
CA GLU A 429 -0.78 27.36 0.93
C GLU A 429 -0.70 26.61 -0.41
N LYS A 430 -1.17 25.36 -0.48
CA LYS A 430 -1.01 24.50 -1.67
C LYS A 430 -1.80 24.98 -2.91
N THR A 431 -2.94 25.66 -2.73
CA THR A 431 -3.78 26.12 -3.85
C THR A 431 -3.22 27.33 -4.59
N THR A 432 -2.43 28.18 -3.92
CA THR A 432 -1.78 29.36 -4.53
C THR A 432 -0.68 28.98 -5.54
N HIS A 433 -0.13 27.76 -5.49
CA HIS A 433 0.96 27.31 -6.34
C HIS A 433 0.55 26.82 -7.75
N LEU A 434 -0.75 26.76 -8.06
CA LEU A 434 -1.29 26.23 -9.34
C LEU A 434 -1.73 27.32 -10.33
N MET A 435 -1.64 28.59 -9.96
CA MET A 435 -2.05 29.72 -10.80
C MET A 435 -0.95 30.09 -11.80
N MET A 436 -1.32 30.43 -13.03
CA MET A 436 -0.38 31.01 -14.00
C MET A 436 -0.01 32.44 -13.61
N SER A 437 1.23 32.85 -13.91
CA SER A 437 1.61 34.27 -13.85
C SER A 437 0.90 35.08 -14.94
N ASP A 438 0.72 36.38 -14.73
CA ASP A 438 0.09 37.27 -15.71
C ASP A 438 0.81 37.27 -17.08
N SER A 439 2.14 37.16 -17.07
CA SER A 439 2.94 37.04 -18.30
C SER A 439 2.67 35.74 -19.05
N THR A 440 2.56 34.62 -18.34
CA THR A 440 2.25 33.31 -18.92
C THR A 440 0.84 33.32 -19.47
N LYS A 441 -0.14 33.82 -18.69
CA LYS A 441 -1.53 33.97 -19.10
C LYS A 441 -1.68 34.79 -20.38
N ALA A 442 -1.03 35.96 -20.44
CA ALA A 442 -1.03 36.78 -21.66
C ALA A 442 -0.36 36.06 -22.85
N GLY A 443 0.66 35.23 -22.60
CA GLY A 443 1.28 34.38 -23.62
C GLY A 443 0.36 33.28 -24.14
N GLN A 444 -0.43 32.66 -23.26
CA GLN A 444 -1.43 31.65 -23.64
C GLN A 444 -2.62 32.29 -24.39
N GLU A 445 -3.08 33.47 -23.98
CA GLU A 445 -4.16 34.22 -24.65
C GLU A 445 -3.77 34.71 -26.05
N LYS A 446 -2.48 35.01 -26.27
CA LYS A 446 -1.91 35.30 -27.59
C LYS A 446 -1.75 34.04 -28.47
N GLY A 447 -1.86 32.85 -27.89
CA GLY A 447 -1.87 31.59 -28.62
C GLY A 447 -3.05 31.59 -29.59
N GLY A 448 -2.76 31.36 -30.88
CA GLY A 448 -3.74 31.50 -31.96
C GLY A 448 -5.03 30.70 -31.76
N THR A 449 -6.06 31.04 -32.51
CA THR A 449 -7.31 30.26 -32.51
C THR A 449 -7.10 28.89 -33.18
N TRP A 450 -7.98 27.93 -32.90
CA TRP A 450 -7.93 26.60 -33.51
C TRP A 450 -7.93 26.68 -35.05
N SER A 451 -8.68 27.63 -35.63
CA SER A 451 -8.72 27.91 -37.07
C SER A 451 -7.41 28.41 -37.67
N ASN A 452 -6.48 28.92 -36.85
CA ASN A 452 -5.14 29.33 -37.29
C ASN A 452 -4.17 28.14 -37.34
N ILE A 453 -4.45 27.08 -36.57
CA ILE A 453 -3.61 25.89 -36.47
C ILE A 453 -4.08 24.83 -37.48
N ILE A 454 -5.40 24.61 -37.52
CA ILE A 454 -6.09 23.59 -38.32
C ILE A 454 -7.01 24.28 -39.33
N HIS A 455 -6.81 23.95 -40.60
CA HIS A 455 -7.69 24.36 -41.70
C HIS A 455 -8.53 23.15 -42.12
N THR A 456 -9.83 23.17 -41.82
CA THR A 456 -10.75 22.04 -42.07
C THR A 456 -10.81 21.62 -43.53
N ASP A 457 -10.63 22.56 -44.46
CA ASP A 457 -10.69 22.31 -45.92
C ASP A 457 -9.33 21.92 -46.52
N SER A 458 -8.32 21.62 -45.70
CA SER A 458 -6.99 21.23 -46.17
C SER A 458 -6.99 19.85 -46.85
N THR A 459 -6.03 19.64 -47.75
CA THR A 459 -5.79 18.31 -48.34
C THR A 459 -5.41 17.26 -47.31
N SER A 460 -4.78 17.66 -46.19
CA SER A 460 -4.48 16.76 -45.09
C SER A 460 -5.72 16.28 -44.36
N ASN A 461 -6.75 17.13 -44.19
CA ASN A 461 -8.05 16.70 -43.64
C ASN A 461 -8.88 15.87 -44.61
N ARG A 462 -8.68 16.03 -45.93
CA ARG A 462 -9.29 15.16 -46.94
C ARG A 462 -8.67 13.76 -46.98
N TYR A 463 -7.37 13.63 -46.72
CA TYR A 463 -6.63 12.35 -46.73
C TYR A 463 -5.80 12.14 -45.46
N PRO A 464 -6.43 12.10 -44.27
CA PRO A 464 -5.72 12.21 -42.99
C PRO A 464 -4.80 11.02 -42.72
N ILE A 465 -5.23 9.81 -43.08
CA ILE A 465 -4.43 8.59 -42.91
C ILE A 465 -3.09 8.69 -43.66
N PHE A 466 -3.11 9.19 -44.91
CA PHE A 466 -1.91 9.30 -45.74
C PHE A 466 -0.91 10.29 -45.17
N PHE A 467 -1.35 11.51 -44.84
CA PHE A 467 -0.47 12.54 -44.29
C PHE A 467 0.07 12.18 -42.90
N TRP A 468 -0.73 11.50 -42.09
CA TRP A 468 -0.29 11.00 -40.78
C TRP A 468 0.82 9.95 -40.90
N ILE A 469 0.62 8.92 -41.75
CA ILE A 469 1.65 7.90 -42.02
C ILE A 469 2.90 8.55 -42.63
N ALA A 470 2.75 9.49 -43.57
CA ALA A 470 3.87 10.19 -44.18
C ALA A 470 4.69 10.96 -43.14
N CYS A 471 4.04 11.63 -42.19
CA CYS A 471 4.69 12.33 -41.08
C CYS A 471 5.47 11.35 -40.18
N LEU A 472 4.84 10.26 -39.75
CA LEU A 472 5.49 9.22 -38.93
C LEU A 472 6.68 8.57 -39.67
N THR A 473 6.54 8.33 -40.98
CA THR A 473 7.59 7.77 -41.82
C THR A 473 8.77 8.73 -41.95
N LEU A 474 8.51 10.03 -42.14
CA LEU A 474 9.54 11.05 -42.20
C LEU A 474 10.36 11.09 -40.89
N ILE A 475 9.67 11.14 -39.75
CA ILE A 475 10.31 11.13 -38.42
C ILE A 475 11.14 9.84 -38.25
N SER A 476 10.58 8.70 -38.64
CA SER A 476 11.28 7.40 -38.60
C SER A 476 12.56 7.38 -39.44
N LEU A 477 12.51 7.90 -40.67
CA LEU A 477 13.64 7.91 -41.59
C LEU A 477 14.76 8.82 -41.07
N ILE A 478 14.37 9.99 -40.57
CA ILE A 478 15.30 10.95 -39.98
C ILE A 478 15.97 10.35 -38.74
N SER A 479 15.28 9.57 -37.92
CA SER A 479 15.86 8.99 -36.71
C SER A 479 16.52 7.62 -36.89
N PHE A 480 16.39 7.00 -38.08
CA PHE A 480 16.97 5.69 -38.35
C PHE A 480 18.49 5.61 -38.15
N PRO A 481 19.32 6.58 -38.60
CA PRO A 481 20.77 6.53 -38.34
C PRO A 481 21.13 6.52 -36.84
N ILE A 482 20.34 7.22 -36.01
CA ILE A 482 20.51 7.21 -34.55
C ILE A 482 20.10 5.83 -33.99
N GLY A 483 18.95 5.30 -34.41
CA GLY A 483 18.50 3.96 -34.07
C GLY A 483 19.51 2.86 -34.44
N TYR A 484 20.14 2.99 -35.62
CA TYR A 484 21.18 2.08 -36.11
C TYR A 484 22.38 1.98 -35.16
N LEU A 485 22.77 3.09 -34.55
CA LEU A 485 23.83 3.11 -33.52
C LEU A 485 23.35 2.52 -32.20
N MET A 486 22.17 2.97 -31.72
CA MET A 486 21.64 2.63 -30.40
C MET A 486 21.21 1.16 -30.29
N PHE A 487 20.85 0.53 -31.40
CA PHE A 487 20.42 -0.87 -31.47
C PHE A 487 21.35 -1.70 -32.35
N SER A 488 22.64 -1.39 -32.33
CA SER A 488 23.65 -2.04 -33.19
C SER A 488 23.76 -3.55 -32.98
N THR A 489 23.36 -4.10 -31.83
CA THR A 489 23.31 -5.55 -31.58
C THR A 489 22.04 -6.22 -32.09
N PHE A 490 21.01 -5.45 -32.42
CA PHE A 490 19.76 -6.02 -32.91
C PHE A 490 19.91 -6.38 -34.39
N ASP A 491 19.13 -7.36 -34.82
CA ASP A 491 19.14 -7.85 -36.19
C ASP A 491 18.45 -6.89 -37.17
N ASP A 492 17.47 -6.12 -36.70
CA ASP A 492 16.77 -5.05 -37.41
C ASP A 492 17.50 -3.69 -37.34
N LYS A 493 18.59 -3.61 -36.57
CA LYS A 493 19.37 -2.38 -36.32
C LYS A 493 18.49 -1.22 -35.81
N GLY A 494 17.45 -1.53 -35.04
CA GLY A 494 16.56 -0.52 -34.49
C GLY A 494 15.66 0.16 -35.52
N PHE A 495 15.46 -0.42 -36.71
CA PHE A 495 14.57 0.14 -37.73
C PHE A 495 13.16 0.41 -37.19
N LEU A 496 12.63 -0.52 -36.39
CA LEU A 496 11.32 -0.36 -35.74
C LEU A 496 11.36 0.67 -34.60
N PHE A 497 12.38 0.63 -33.74
CA PHE A 497 12.55 1.58 -32.64
C PHE A 497 12.83 3.01 -33.09
N ALA A 498 13.32 3.21 -34.32
CA ALA A 498 13.57 4.54 -34.88
C ALA A 498 12.31 5.43 -34.91
N LYS A 499 11.11 4.82 -35.05
CA LYS A 499 9.83 5.53 -35.00
C LYS A 499 9.59 6.16 -33.63
N THR A 500 9.60 5.35 -32.57
CA THR A 500 9.42 5.82 -31.18
C THR A 500 10.54 6.77 -30.74
N LEU A 501 11.78 6.43 -31.09
CA LEU A 501 12.95 7.26 -30.75
C LEU A 501 12.88 8.63 -31.45
N GLY A 502 12.43 8.67 -32.70
CA GLY A 502 12.27 9.92 -33.44
C GLY A 502 11.18 10.80 -32.86
N LEU A 503 10.03 10.22 -32.49
CA LEU A 503 8.98 10.94 -31.79
C LEU A 503 9.49 11.52 -30.47
N LEU A 504 10.20 10.72 -29.67
CA LEU A 504 10.81 11.18 -28.41
C LEU A 504 11.73 12.38 -28.65
N MET A 505 12.68 12.27 -29.57
CA MET A 505 13.69 13.31 -29.78
C MET A 505 13.09 14.61 -30.37
N VAL A 506 12.25 14.50 -31.40
CA VAL A 506 11.63 15.67 -32.04
C VAL A 506 10.71 16.39 -31.06
N CYS A 507 9.85 15.65 -30.36
CA CYS A 507 8.91 16.25 -29.40
C CYS A 507 9.63 16.80 -28.18
N PHE A 508 10.69 16.13 -27.69
CA PHE A 508 11.50 16.63 -26.58
C PHE A 508 12.13 18.00 -26.88
N ILE A 509 12.72 18.16 -28.07
CA ILE A 509 13.35 19.43 -28.47
C ILE A 509 12.29 20.54 -28.58
N ALA A 510 11.14 20.27 -29.20
CA ALA A 510 10.07 21.26 -29.28
C ALA A 510 9.53 21.63 -27.89
N TRP A 511 9.34 20.62 -27.03
CA TRP A 511 8.84 20.81 -25.67
C TRP A 511 9.79 21.62 -24.80
N ILE A 512 11.10 21.35 -24.84
CA ILE A 512 12.07 22.07 -24.02
C ILE A 512 12.21 23.54 -24.48
N LEU A 513 12.14 23.79 -25.79
CA LEU A 513 12.14 25.15 -26.35
C LEU A 513 10.93 25.95 -25.88
N SER A 514 9.74 25.32 -25.84
CA SER A 514 8.52 25.97 -25.34
C SER A 514 8.49 26.10 -23.82
N SER A 515 9.00 25.12 -23.07
CA SER A 515 9.00 25.16 -21.61
C SER A 515 9.96 26.23 -21.08
N LEU A 516 11.11 26.41 -21.73
CA LEU A 516 12.09 27.45 -21.40
C LEU A 516 11.73 28.82 -22.00
N HIS A 517 10.57 28.96 -22.65
CA HIS A 517 10.12 30.21 -23.29
C HIS A 517 11.11 30.76 -24.34
N ILE A 518 11.93 29.90 -24.95
CA ILE A 518 12.86 30.26 -26.03
C ILE A 518 12.10 30.45 -27.33
N MET A 519 11.11 29.58 -27.58
CA MET A 519 10.30 29.60 -28.79
C MET A 519 8.91 29.04 -28.48
N GLY A 520 7.85 29.69 -28.97
CA GLY A 520 6.48 29.20 -28.80
C GLY A 520 6.25 27.85 -29.50
N PHE A 521 5.43 27.00 -28.88
CA PHE A 521 5.02 25.71 -29.42
C PHE A 521 4.18 25.88 -30.69
N GLY A 522 4.54 25.13 -31.73
CA GLY A 522 3.85 25.12 -33.02
C GLY A 522 4.73 24.65 -34.17
N LYS A 523 4.24 24.80 -35.41
CA LYS A 523 4.90 24.31 -36.65
C LYS A 523 6.38 24.68 -36.74
N SER A 524 6.75 25.92 -36.46
CA SER A 524 8.13 26.40 -36.60
C SER A 524 9.08 25.71 -35.60
N SER A 525 8.66 25.55 -34.34
CA SER A 525 9.45 24.85 -33.32
C SER A 525 9.66 23.37 -33.65
N LEU A 526 8.64 22.73 -34.27
CA LEU A 526 8.69 21.33 -34.67
C LEU A 526 9.59 21.10 -35.89
N TRP A 527 9.52 21.97 -36.90
CA TRP A 527 10.43 21.88 -38.05
C TRP A 527 11.89 22.17 -37.66
N LEU A 528 12.14 23.09 -36.73
CA LEU A 528 13.46 23.28 -36.14
C LEU A 528 13.95 22.01 -35.42
N SER A 529 13.07 21.38 -34.64
CA SER A 529 13.37 20.12 -33.95
C SER A 529 13.71 19.00 -34.94
N ILE A 530 12.94 18.86 -36.02
CA ILE A 530 13.21 17.93 -37.12
C ILE A 530 14.57 18.23 -37.76
N ALA A 531 14.89 19.50 -38.00
CA ALA A 531 16.17 19.90 -38.59
C ALA A 531 17.36 19.56 -37.68
N LEU A 532 17.23 19.76 -36.36
CA LEU A 532 18.28 19.42 -35.39
C LEU A 532 18.51 17.91 -35.29
N VAL A 533 17.44 17.11 -35.24
CA VAL A 533 17.55 15.63 -35.28
C VAL A 533 18.15 15.18 -36.62
N SER A 534 17.73 15.79 -37.74
CA SER A 534 18.28 15.51 -39.07
C SER A 534 19.77 15.81 -39.14
N MET A 535 20.23 16.90 -38.54
CA MET A 535 21.65 17.25 -38.49
C MET A 535 22.46 16.16 -37.77
N ILE A 536 21.99 15.67 -36.62
CA ILE A 536 22.64 14.58 -35.89
C ILE A 536 22.68 13.31 -36.76
N SER A 537 21.57 12.96 -37.39
CA SER A 537 21.46 11.79 -38.26
C SER A 537 22.32 11.88 -39.51
N ILE A 538 22.47 13.06 -40.11
CA ILE A 538 23.36 13.31 -41.25
C ILE A 538 24.82 13.12 -40.81
N LEU A 539 25.23 13.67 -39.66
CA LEU A 539 26.59 13.50 -39.14
C LEU A 539 26.93 12.02 -38.88
N ILE A 540 25.98 11.25 -38.38
CA ILE A 540 26.12 9.79 -38.20
C ILE A 540 26.23 9.10 -39.55
N THR A 541 25.34 9.46 -40.49
CA THR A 541 25.29 8.87 -41.83
C THR A 541 26.59 9.14 -42.58
N ILE A 542 27.13 10.34 -42.56
CA ILE A 542 28.43 10.67 -43.21
C ILE A 542 29.55 9.77 -42.66
N LYS A 543 29.60 9.56 -41.34
CA LYS A 543 30.62 8.69 -40.72
C LYS A 543 30.44 7.21 -41.03
N LYS A 544 29.21 6.75 -41.28
CA LYS A 544 28.86 5.32 -41.40
C LYS A 544 28.15 4.94 -42.70
N TYR A 545 28.22 5.78 -43.74
CA TYR A 545 27.36 5.63 -44.93
C TYR A 545 27.53 4.27 -45.60
N ARG A 546 28.76 3.74 -45.66
CA ARG A 546 29.05 2.41 -46.23
C ARG A 546 28.38 1.28 -45.45
N GLU A 547 28.41 1.33 -44.12
CA GLU A 547 27.77 0.33 -43.25
C GLU A 547 26.24 0.36 -43.38
N ILE A 548 25.66 1.56 -43.37
CA ILE A 548 24.22 1.76 -43.44
C ILE A 548 23.69 1.36 -44.82
N LEU A 549 24.28 1.85 -45.92
CA LEU A 549 23.84 1.51 -47.28
C LEU A 549 23.99 0.02 -47.56
N LYS A 550 25.10 -0.61 -47.12
CA LYS A 550 25.29 -2.06 -47.26
C LYS A 550 24.24 -2.84 -46.46
N TYR A 551 23.89 -2.39 -45.27
CA TYR A 551 22.83 -3.02 -44.48
C TYR A 551 21.47 -2.90 -45.18
N LEU A 552 21.12 -1.70 -45.66
CA LEU A 552 19.86 -1.45 -46.36
C LEU A 552 19.75 -2.30 -47.63
N SER A 553 20.78 -2.32 -48.48
CA SER A 553 20.77 -3.09 -49.72
C SER A 553 20.74 -4.59 -49.48
N ALA A 554 21.46 -5.10 -48.46
CA ALA A 554 21.46 -6.52 -48.13
C ALA A 554 20.18 -7.00 -47.42
N ASN A 555 19.41 -6.10 -46.81
CA ASN A 555 18.26 -6.46 -45.96
C ASN A 555 16.94 -5.81 -46.43
N TRP A 556 16.85 -5.30 -47.66
CA TRP A 556 15.65 -4.62 -48.15
C TRP A 556 14.35 -5.44 -48.00
N PRO A 557 14.29 -6.78 -48.22
CA PRO A 557 13.05 -7.53 -48.05
C PRO A 557 12.62 -7.58 -46.58
N LYS A 558 13.61 -7.65 -45.68
CA LYS A 558 13.37 -7.60 -44.23
C LYS A 558 12.83 -6.23 -43.82
N ILE A 559 13.41 -5.16 -44.33
CA ILE A 559 12.95 -3.78 -44.04
C ILE A 559 11.51 -3.59 -44.51
N ILE A 560 11.17 -4.06 -45.71
CA ILE A 560 9.78 -4.05 -46.19
C ILE A 560 8.87 -4.88 -45.28
N SER A 561 9.29 -6.07 -44.86
CA SER A 561 8.51 -6.89 -43.91
C SER A 561 8.27 -6.17 -42.58
N LEU A 562 9.26 -5.44 -42.05
CA LEU A 562 9.11 -4.65 -40.82
C LEU A 562 8.17 -3.46 -41.01
N GLU A 563 8.21 -2.82 -42.19
CA GLU A 563 7.30 -1.71 -42.50
C GLU A 563 5.87 -2.22 -42.75
N ILE A 564 5.71 -3.39 -43.38
CA ILE A 564 4.40 -4.06 -43.50
C ILE A 564 3.83 -4.40 -42.13
N LEU A 565 4.65 -4.82 -41.16
CA LEU A 565 4.20 -5.05 -39.79
C LEU A 565 3.68 -3.75 -39.15
N PHE A 566 4.42 -2.65 -39.30
CA PHE A 566 3.98 -1.34 -38.79
C PHE A 566 2.67 -0.88 -39.45
N LEU A 567 2.64 -0.83 -40.78
CA LEU A 567 1.48 -0.38 -41.55
C LEU A 567 0.29 -1.30 -41.34
N GLY A 568 0.49 -2.60 -41.32
CA GLY A 568 -0.56 -3.58 -41.06
C GLY A 568 -1.18 -3.40 -39.67
N SER A 569 -0.36 -3.21 -38.65
CA SER A 569 -0.84 -2.97 -37.28
C SER A 569 -1.58 -1.64 -37.16
N PHE A 570 -1.03 -0.58 -37.77
CA PHE A 570 -1.64 0.75 -37.79
C PHE A 570 -2.98 0.75 -38.53
N LEU A 571 -3.05 0.17 -39.72
CA LEU A 571 -4.26 0.10 -40.51
C LEU A 571 -5.31 -0.81 -39.87
N ALA A 572 -4.92 -1.96 -39.31
CA ALA A 572 -5.83 -2.83 -38.58
C ALA A 572 -6.50 -2.08 -37.41
N PHE A 573 -5.72 -1.34 -36.63
CA PHE A 573 -6.28 -0.59 -35.50
C PHE A 573 -7.06 0.65 -35.94
N THR A 574 -6.68 1.26 -37.07
CA THR A 574 -7.48 2.33 -37.69
C THR A 574 -8.85 1.80 -38.11
N LEU A 575 -8.92 0.61 -38.72
CA LEU A 575 -10.19 -0.04 -39.09
C LEU A 575 -11.05 -0.34 -37.86
N ILE A 576 -10.45 -0.82 -36.76
CA ILE A 576 -11.16 -1.00 -35.48
C ILE A 576 -11.73 0.33 -34.98
N ARG A 577 -10.95 1.41 -35.00
CA ARG A 577 -11.42 2.75 -34.61
C ARG A 577 -12.50 3.28 -35.55
N MET A 578 -12.44 3.00 -36.85
CA MET A 578 -13.50 3.39 -37.80
C MET A 578 -14.85 2.72 -37.52
N MET A 579 -14.88 1.57 -36.84
CA MET A 579 -16.14 0.93 -36.43
C MET A 579 -16.83 1.67 -35.28
N ASN A 580 -16.08 2.41 -34.47
CA ASN A 580 -16.62 3.25 -33.39
C ASN A 580 -15.69 4.47 -33.13
N PRO A 581 -15.72 5.48 -34.02
CA PRO A 581 -14.81 6.62 -33.95
C PRO A 581 -15.19 7.64 -32.88
N ASP A 582 -16.38 7.52 -32.29
CA ASP A 582 -16.95 8.48 -31.35
C ASP A 582 -16.06 8.66 -30.10
N LEU A 583 -15.91 9.92 -29.70
CA LEU A 583 -15.15 10.36 -28.54
C LEU A 583 -16.04 10.68 -27.33
N TRP A 584 -17.32 10.32 -27.42
CA TRP A 584 -18.32 10.50 -26.36
C TRP A 584 -19.36 9.38 -26.44
N HIS A 585 -19.67 8.73 -25.32
CA HIS A 585 -20.82 7.80 -25.24
C HIS A 585 -21.28 7.62 -23.79
N PRO A 586 -22.59 7.72 -23.46
CA PRO A 586 -23.06 7.68 -22.06
C PRO A 586 -22.72 6.40 -21.29
N TYR A 587 -22.75 5.24 -21.98
CA TYR A 587 -22.54 3.91 -21.36
C TYR A 587 -21.21 3.25 -21.73
N ARG A 588 -20.42 3.86 -22.63
CA ARG A 588 -19.21 3.26 -23.24
C ARG A 588 -18.09 4.30 -23.47
N GLY A 589 -18.37 5.57 -23.19
CA GLY A 589 -17.42 6.66 -23.26
C GLY A 589 -16.80 6.78 -21.89
N GLY A 590 -15.57 6.31 -21.76
CA GLY A 590 -14.75 6.52 -20.57
C GLY A 590 -14.27 7.96 -20.50
N GLU A 591 -12.98 8.14 -20.34
CA GLU A 591 -12.35 9.43 -20.05
C GLU A 591 -11.98 10.23 -21.31
N LYS A 592 -12.31 9.74 -22.51
CA LYS A 592 -12.08 10.43 -23.80
C LYS A 592 -12.43 11.92 -23.83
N PRO A 593 -13.54 12.39 -23.22
CA PRO A 593 -13.88 13.81 -23.23
C PRO A 593 -12.88 14.65 -22.43
N MET A 594 -12.40 14.12 -21.31
CA MET A 594 -11.34 14.72 -20.50
C MET A 594 -10.02 14.71 -21.28
N ASP A 595 -9.64 13.58 -21.89
CA ASP A 595 -8.42 13.49 -22.71
C ASP A 595 -8.46 14.45 -23.91
N LEU A 596 -9.62 14.59 -24.57
CA LEU A 596 -9.81 15.49 -25.69
C LEU A 596 -9.70 16.96 -25.23
N ALA A 597 -10.20 17.29 -24.05
CA ALA A 597 -10.03 18.62 -23.45
C ALA A 597 -8.56 18.91 -23.17
N TYR A 598 -7.82 17.96 -22.59
CA TYR A 598 -6.38 18.09 -22.36
C TYR A 598 -5.60 18.22 -23.66
N LEU A 599 -5.87 17.38 -24.66
CA LEU A 599 -5.22 17.46 -25.96
C LEU A 599 -5.45 18.84 -26.61
N ASN A 600 -6.68 19.36 -26.61
CA ASN A 600 -6.97 20.69 -27.13
C ASN A 600 -6.29 21.80 -26.32
N ALA A 601 -6.19 21.65 -25.00
CA ALA A 601 -5.44 22.58 -24.16
C ALA A 601 -3.95 22.62 -24.54
N VAL A 602 -3.32 21.47 -24.75
CA VAL A 602 -1.92 21.39 -25.21
C VAL A 602 -1.75 21.96 -26.62
N ILE A 603 -2.65 21.65 -27.56
CA ILE A 603 -2.58 22.17 -28.95
C ILE A 603 -2.60 23.70 -28.97
N LYS A 604 -3.45 24.33 -28.15
CA LYS A 604 -3.67 25.77 -28.13
C LYS A 604 -2.62 26.53 -27.31
N SER A 605 -1.94 25.86 -26.38
CA SER A 605 -0.97 26.51 -25.50
C SER A 605 0.31 26.93 -26.24
N THR A 606 0.72 28.17 -26.08
CA THR A 606 1.96 28.73 -26.67
C THR A 606 3.21 28.23 -25.93
N TYR A 607 3.14 28.15 -24.61
CA TYR A 607 4.24 27.72 -23.74
C TYR A 607 3.77 26.58 -22.84
N MET A 608 4.72 25.86 -22.24
CA MET A 608 4.45 24.74 -21.34
C MET A 608 4.87 25.11 -19.90
N PRO A 609 4.11 24.70 -18.86
CA PRO A 609 2.93 23.84 -18.89
C PRO A 609 1.71 24.49 -19.58
N PRO A 610 0.81 23.69 -20.16
CA PRO A 610 -0.39 24.19 -20.83
C PRO A 610 -1.40 24.73 -19.81
N TYR A 611 -2.36 25.55 -20.25
CA TYR A 611 -3.46 25.97 -19.38
C TYR A 611 -4.35 24.78 -18.99
N ASP A 612 -4.99 24.85 -17.81
CA ASP A 612 -5.93 23.83 -17.38
C ASP A 612 -7.34 24.14 -17.94
N PRO A 613 -7.97 23.22 -18.72
CA PRO A 613 -9.31 23.45 -19.23
C PRO A 613 -10.40 23.42 -18.15
N TRP A 614 -10.11 22.91 -16.96
CA TRP A 614 -11.05 22.77 -15.84
C TRP A 614 -10.74 23.70 -14.65
N PHE A 615 -9.62 24.41 -14.66
CA PHE A 615 -9.21 25.32 -13.59
C PHE A 615 -8.83 26.71 -14.12
N SER A 616 -9.80 27.64 -14.05
CA SER A 616 -9.69 28.98 -14.65
C SER A 616 -8.48 29.76 -14.12
N GLY A 617 -7.60 30.18 -15.04
CA GLY A 617 -6.38 30.92 -14.71
C GLY A 617 -5.21 30.07 -14.22
N GLY A 618 -5.40 28.76 -14.03
CA GLY A 618 -4.36 27.82 -13.64
C GLY A 618 -3.72 27.07 -14.82
N TYR A 619 -2.60 26.42 -14.54
CA TYR A 619 -1.95 25.51 -15.48
C TYR A 619 -2.27 24.04 -15.17
N LEU A 620 -2.19 23.18 -16.17
CA LEU A 620 -2.53 21.77 -16.06
C LEU A 620 -1.48 21.01 -15.24
N ASN A 621 -1.82 20.64 -13.99
CA ASN A 621 -0.98 19.80 -13.13
C ASN A 621 -1.23 18.30 -13.38
N TYR A 622 -0.93 17.84 -14.60
CA TYR A 622 -1.15 16.46 -15.06
C TYR A 622 -0.02 15.96 -15.98
N TYR A 623 0.00 14.67 -16.34
CA TYR A 623 0.99 14.06 -17.25
C TYR A 623 0.79 14.45 -18.72
N TYR A 624 0.89 15.74 -19.02
CA TYR A 624 0.51 16.30 -20.33
C TYR A 624 1.47 15.98 -21.48
N TRP A 625 2.69 15.47 -21.21
CA TRP A 625 3.70 15.30 -22.27
C TRP A 625 3.29 14.25 -23.30
N GLY A 626 2.53 13.22 -22.90
CA GLY A 626 1.94 12.28 -23.84
C GLY A 626 1.00 12.97 -24.84
N GLN A 627 0.16 13.89 -24.35
CA GLN A 627 -0.71 14.72 -25.19
C GLN A 627 0.11 15.67 -26.08
N PHE A 628 1.24 16.17 -25.59
CA PHE A 628 2.17 17.01 -26.37
C PHE A 628 2.74 16.27 -27.60
N VAL A 629 3.01 14.97 -27.50
CA VAL A 629 3.43 14.16 -28.66
C VAL A 629 2.32 14.13 -29.73
N VAL A 630 1.06 13.95 -29.33
CA VAL A 630 -0.08 13.92 -30.25
C VAL A 630 -0.34 15.32 -30.84
N ALA A 631 -0.30 16.36 -30.00
CA ALA A 631 -0.42 17.76 -30.43
C ALA A 631 0.68 18.14 -31.44
N SER A 632 1.89 17.61 -31.28
CA SER A 632 3.00 17.83 -32.22
C SER A 632 2.70 17.26 -33.60
N LEU A 633 2.11 16.06 -33.67
CA LEU A 633 1.68 15.46 -34.94
C LEU A 633 0.53 16.25 -35.57
N ILE A 634 -0.39 16.78 -34.77
CA ILE A 634 -1.47 17.67 -35.23
C ILE A 634 -0.90 18.97 -35.81
N HIS A 635 0.05 19.62 -35.14
CA HIS A 635 0.70 20.83 -35.67
C HIS A 635 1.43 20.55 -37.00
N LEU A 636 2.11 19.40 -37.12
CA LEU A 636 2.83 19.04 -38.35
C LEU A 636 1.91 18.71 -39.53
N THR A 637 0.77 18.08 -39.28
CA THR A 637 -0.15 17.58 -40.32
C THR A 637 -1.33 18.51 -40.60
N GLY A 638 -1.74 19.32 -39.62
CA GLY A 638 -2.95 20.15 -39.66
C GLY A 638 -4.26 19.36 -39.66
N ILE A 639 -4.25 18.09 -39.21
CA ILE A 639 -5.44 17.24 -39.13
C ILE A 639 -6.29 17.65 -37.93
N THR A 640 -7.62 17.62 -38.06
CA THR A 640 -8.53 17.98 -36.95
C THR A 640 -8.34 17.09 -35.73
N THR A 641 -8.57 17.64 -34.54
CA THR A 641 -8.29 16.95 -33.28
C THR A 641 -9.06 15.63 -33.17
N GLU A 642 -10.30 15.56 -33.65
CA GLU A 642 -11.17 14.38 -33.51
C GLU A 642 -10.66 13.20 -34.35
N ILE A 643 -10.17 13.49 -35.57
CA ILE A 643 -9.58 12.48 -36.45
C ILE A 643 -8.19 12.10 -35.93
N ALA A 644 -7.37 13.08 -35.55
CA ALA A 644 -6.02 12.85 -35.05
C ALA A 644 -6.01 12.02 -33.76
N TYR A 645 -6.97 12.20 -32.86
CA TYR A 645 -7.13 11.39 -31.65
C TYR A 645 -7.25 9.90 -32.00
N ASN A 646 -8.09 9.56 -32.98
CA ASN A 646 -8.28 8.19 -33.46
C ASN A 646 -7.00 7.62 -34.11
N LEU A 647 -6.29 8.42 -34.91
CA LEU A 647 -5.02 8.02 -35.53
C LEU A 647 -3.90 7.89 -34.50
N ALA A 648 -3.92 8.65 -33.41
CA ALA A 648 -2.96 8.55 -32.31
C ALA A 648 -3.07 7.20 -31.59
N ILE A 649 -4.29 6.74 -31.29
CA ILE A 649 -4.52 5.40 -30.70
C ILE A 649 -3.92 4.31 -31.60
N ALA A 650 -4.20 4.35 -32.92
CA ALA A 650 -3.63 3.42 -33.87
C ALA A 650 -2.09 3.51 -33.96
N THR A 651 -1.54 4.72 -33.81
CA THR A 651 -0.09 4.96 -33.77
C THR A 651 0.54 4.27 -32.56
N PHE A 652 0.01 4.49 -31.36
CA PHE A 652 0.57 3.90 -30.14
C PHE A 652 0.45 2.37 -30.13
N PHE A 653 -0.64 1.80 -30.67
CA PHE A 653 -0.76 0.36 -30.87
C PHE A 653 0.31 -0.18 -31.83
N ALA A 654 0.49 0.47 -32.98
CA ALA A 654 1.47 0.06 -33.99
C ALA A 654 2.91 0.16 -33.47
N LEU A 655 3.25 1.25 -32.76
CA LEU A 655 4.57 1.43 -32.15
C LEU A 655 4.84 0.37 -31.08
N SER A 656 3.85 0.07 -30.23
CA SER A 656 3.95 -0.99 -29.21
C SER A 656 4.19 -2.35 -29.86
N THR A 657 3.40 -2.68 -30.88
CA THR A 657 3.56 -3.92 -31.67
C THR A 657 4.96 -4.04 -32.28
N CYS A 658 5.46 -2.95 -32.85
CA CYS A 658 6.80 -2.89 -33.44
C CYS A 658 7.91 -3.10 -32.39
N SER A 659 7.82 -2.44 -31.24
CA SER A 659 8.79 -2.57 -30.15
C SER A 659 8.80 -3.97 -29.55
N VAL A 660 7.61 -4.56 -29.28
CA VAL A 660 7.48 -5.93 -28.77
C VAL A 660 8.04 -6.95 -29.76
N TYR A 661 7.70 -6.81 -31.05
CA TYR A 661 8.23 -7.68 -32.10
C TYR A 661 9.75 -7.66 -32.14
N SER A 662 10.35 -6.46 -32.13
CA SER A 662 11.80 -6.29 -32.18
C SER A 662 12.47 -6.89 -30.95
N ILE A 663 11.94 -6.67 -29.74
CA ILE A 663 12.45 -7.27 -28.49
C ILE A 663 12.38 -8.80 -28.54
N GLY A 664 11.20 -9.36 -28.80
CA GLY A 664 10.96 -10.81 -28.81
C GLY A 664 11.84 -11.55 -29.83
N ARG A 665 11.89 -11.01 -31.05
CA ARG A 665 12.74 -11.52 -32.13
C ARG A 665 14.22 -11.51 -31.74
N ASN A 666 14.68 -10.41 -31.13
CA ASN A 666 16.07 -10.27 -30.79
C ASN A 666 16.47 -11.16 -29.60
N ILE A 667 15.59 -11.50 -28.65
CA ILE A 667 15.88 -12.44 -27.53
C ILE A 667 16.50 -13.75 -28.00
N LEU A 668 16.08 -14.30 -29.15
CA LEU A 668 16.57 -15.58 -29.66
C LEU A 668 17.71 -15.47 -30.69
N SER A 669 17.94 -14.31 -31.29
CA SER A 669 18.80 -14.11 -32.48
C SER A 669 20.30 -14.45 -32.28
N ARG A 670 20.79 -14.58 -31.04
CA ARG A 670 22.25 -14.69 -30.76
C ARG A 670 22.81 -16.12 -30.72
N LYS A 671 21.99 -17.17 -30.63
CA LYS A 671 22.47 -18.56 -30.60
C LYS A 671 22.17 -19.25 -31.94
N LYS A 672 23.22 -19.51 -32.74
CA LYS A 672 23.18 -20.48 -33.86
C LYS A 672 22.99 -21.88 -33.27
N ASN A 673 21.77 -22.21 -32.86
CA ASN A 673 21.39 -23.58 -32.55
C ASN A 673 20.29 -23.99 -33.54
N PRO A 674 20.49 -25.06 -34.33
CA PRO A 674 19.56 -25.45 -35.39
C PRO A 674 18.18 -25.91 -34.87
N ASN A 675 18.06 -26.25 -33.58
CA ASN A 675 16.84 -26.78 -32.98
C ASN A 675 15.98 -25.72 -32.24
N LYS A 676 16.00 -24.44 -32.63
CA LYS A 676 15.20 -23.39 -31.95
C LYS A 676 14.23 -22.67 -32.89
N ILE A 677 13.11 -22.25 -32.28
CA ILE A 677 12.01 -21.47 -32.87
C ILE A 677 12.56 -20.29 -33.68
N ASN A 678 12.04 -20.11 -34.91
CA ASN A 678 12.42 -19.00 -35.79
C ASN A 678 12.24 -17.64 -35.07
N PRO A 679 13.23 -16.73 -35.08
CA PRO A 679 13.11 -15.40 -34.47
C PRO A 679 11.88 -14.61 -34.90
N VAL A 680 11.40 -14.79 -36.13
CA VAL A 680 10.15 -14.17 -36.62
C VAL A 680 8.95 -14.68 -35.83
N ILE A 681 8.86 -16.00 -35.63
CA ILE A 681 7.77 -16.64 -34.86
C ILE A 681 7.83 -16.16 -33.41
N ALA A 682 9.02 -16.05 -32.82
CA ALA A 682 9.18 -15.53 -31.46
C ALA A 682 8.72 -14.06 -31.33
N GLY A 683 9.00 -13.22 -32.34
CA GLY A 683 8.47 -11.86 -32.41
C GLY A 683 6.94 -11.83 -32.48
N ILE A 684 6.33 -12.69 -33.32
CA ILE A 684 4.86 -12.79 -33.44
C ILE A 684 4.23 -13.29 -32.14
N ILE A 685 4.79 -14.33 -31.52
CA ILE A 685 4.32 -14.84 -30.21
C ILE A 685 4.41 -13.73 -29.16
N SER A 686 5.47 -12.94 -29.17
CA SER A 686 5.62 -11.81 -28.23
C SER A 686 4.51 -10.77 -28.42
N ILE A 687 4.15 -10.43 -29.68
CA ILE A 687 3.01 -9.55 -29.96
C ILE A 687 1.72 -10.14 -29.36
N LEU A 688 1.45 -11.43 -29.59
CA LEU A 688 0.23 -12.07 -29.07
C LEU A 688 0.17 -11.99 -27.53
N PHE A 689 1.26 -12.33 -26.85
CA PHE A 689 1.29 -12.35 -25.39
C PHE A 689 1.22 -10.96 -24.74
N VAL A 690 1.79 -9.94 -25.38
CA VAL A 690 1.86 -8.60 -24.78
C VAL A 690 0.71 -7.70 -25.25
N CYS A 691 0.38 -7.70 -26.54
CA CYS A 691 -0.55 -6.74 -27.11
C CYS A 691 -1.97 -7.29 -27.29
N VAL A 692 -2.19 -8.61 -27.22
CA VAL A 692 -3.49 -9.24 -27.56
C VAL A 692 -4.08 -10.03 -26.39
N LEU A 693 -3.30 -10.87 -25.71
CA LEU A 693 -3.82 -11.69 -24.61
C LEU A 693 -4.29 -10.84 -23.42
N GLY A 694 -5.45 -11.20 -22.87
CA GLY A 694 -5.99 -10.67 -21.62
C GLY A 694 -5.63 -11.55 -20.41
N ASN A 695 -6.34 -11.34 -19.30
CA ASN A 695 -6.16 -12.12 -18.07
C ASN A 695 -6.89 -13.48 -18.12
N LEU A 696 -6.77 -14.27 -17.03
CA LEU A 696 -7.33 -15.62 -16.96
C LEU A 696 -8.87 -15.66 -16.83
N ASP A 697 -9.54 -14.52 -16.59
CA ASP A 697 -11.00 -14.48 -16.51
C ASP A 697 -11.67 -14.94 -17.81
N GLY A 698 -11.10 -14.59 -18.96
CA GLY A 698 -11.58 -15.11 -20.24
C GLY A 698 -11.58 -16.64 -20.32
N LEU A 699 -10.61 -17.32 -19.70
CA LEU A 699 -10.59 -18.78 -19.64
C LEU A 699 -11.67 -19.33 -18.68
N TYR A 700 -11.92 -18.66 -17.56
CA TYR A 700 -13.01 -19.03 -16.66
C TYR A 700 -14.37 -18.90 -17.34
N GLN A 701 -14.61 -17.82 -18.08
CA GLN A 701 -15.86 -17.64 -18.85
C GLN A 701 -16.07 -18.72 -19.91
N VAL A 702 -15.01 -19.14 -20.60
CA VAL A 702 -15.07 -20.25 -21.56
C VAL A 702 -15.35 -21.57 -20.84
N TRP A 703 -14.70 -21.83 -19.71
CA TRP A 703 -14.93 -23.03 -18.91
C TRP A 703 -16.36 -23.11 -18.36
N ASP A 704 -16.88 -22.00 -17.84
CA ASP A 704 -18.27 -21.90 -17.37
C ASP A 704 -19.25 -22.16 -18.51
N SER A 705 -19.00 -21.58 -19.69
CA SER A 705 -19.83 -21.84 -20.87
C SER A 705 -19.85 -23.33 -21.25
N VAL A 706 -18.70 -24.00 -21.21
CA VAL A 706 -18.60 -25.46 -21.47
C VAL A 706 -19.32 -26.27 -20.40
N ARG A 707 -19.17 -25.89 -19.12
CA ARG A 707 -19.77 -26.59 -17.98
C ARG A 707 -21.29 -26.49 -17.95
N PHE A 708 -21.83 -25.32 -18.27
CA PHE A 708 -23.26 -25.02 -18.20
C PHE A 708 -23.97 -25.13 -19.56
N GLY A 709 -23.24 -25.45 -20.63
CA GLY A 709 -23.81 -25.64 -21.98
C GLY A 709 -24.27 -24.35 -22.65
N SER A 710 -23.69 -23.20 -22.29
CA SER A 710 -24.04 -21.89 -22.84
C SER A 710 -23.21 -21.55 -24.10
N ASN A 711 -23.61 -20.52 -24.85
CA ASN A 711 -22.96 -20.20 -26.13
C ASN A 711 -21.84 -19.18 -25.92
N ILE A 712 -20.59 -19.65 -26.05
CA ILE A 712 -19.38 -18.84 -25.86
C ILE A 712 -19.38 -17.56 -26.68
N PHE A 713 -19.95 -17.56 -27.90
CA PHE A 713 -19.90 -16.37 -28.76
C PHE A 713 -20.89 -15.27 -28.37
N THR A 714 -22.01 -15.63 -27.74
CA THR A 714 -23.03 -14.66 -27.31
C THR A 714 -22.89 -14.27 -25.86
N ASP A 715 -22.36 -15.18 -25.02
CA ASP A 715 -22.40 -15.04 -23.57
C ASP A 715 -21.06 -14.57 -22.97
N PHE A 716 -20.01 -14.47 -23.80
CA PHE A 716 -18.71 -13.97 -23.37
C PHE A 716 -18.74 -12.45 -23.13
N ASP A 717 -18.50 -12.05 -21.88
CA ASP A 717 -18.42 -10.65 -21.47
C ASP A 717 -16.95 -10.20 -21.43
N TYR A 718 -16.52 -9.55 -22.50
CA TYR A 718 -15.18 -8.98 -22.59
C TYR A 718 -14.91 -7.88 -21.54
N TRP A 719 -15.94 -7.11 -21.14
CA TRP A 719 -15.78 -6.01 -20.19
C TRP A 719 -15.63 -6.51 -18.76
N ARG A 720 -16.26 -7.64 -18.42
CA ARG A 720 -16.05 -8.31 -17.12
C ARG A 720 -14.58 -8.54 -16.83
N SER A 721 -13.79 -8.95 -17.83
CA SER A 721 -12.36 -9.19 -17.64
C SER A 721 -11.56 -7.93 -17.25
N SER A 722 -12.08 -6.72 -17.45
CA SER A 722 -11.46 -5.48 -16.95
C SER A 722 -12.12 -4.92 -15.67
N ARG A 723 -12.99 -5.70 -15.02
CA ARG A 723 -13.70 -5.39 -13.78
C ARG A 723 -13.50 -6.49 -12.75
N MET A 724 -12.24 -6.86 -12.52
CA MET A 724 -11.89 -7.98 -11.64
C MET A 724 -11.98 -7.65 -10.15
N MET A 725 -12.11 -6.37 -9.78
CA MET A 725 -12.29 -5.94 -8.39
C MET A 725 -13.80 -5.85 -8.07
N HIS A 726 -14.24 -6.46 -6.96
CA HIS A 726 -15.65 -6.48 -6.55
C HIS A 726 -16.04 -5.15 -5.89
N PRO A 727 -17.34 -4.76 -5.95
CA PRO A 727 -17.89 -3.58 -5.29
C PRO A 727 -18.01 -3.80 -3.78
N ASP A 728 -16.87 -3.75 -3.10
CA ASP A 728 -16.81 -3.38 -1.69
C ASP A 728 -16.32 -1.93 -1.67
N PRO A 729 -17.00 -0.97 -1.01
CA PRO A 729 -16.80 0.45 -1.29
C PRO A 729 -15.31 0.85 -1.25
N PRO A 730 -14.73 1.36 -2.36
CA PRO A 730 -15.35 1.88 -3.58
C PRO A 730 -15.06 1.04 -4.85
N GLY A 731 -15.35 -0.27 -4.82
CA GLY A 731 -14.88 -1.23 -5.82
C GLY A 731 -15.59 -1.26 -7.18
N HIS A 732 -15.22 -0.38 -8.11
CA HIS A 732 -15.42 -0.57 -9.55
C HIS A 732 -14.17 -0.16 -10.34
N GLU A 733 -12.99 -0.45 -9.80
CA GLU A 733 -11.74 -0.10 -10.44
C GLU A 733 -11.54 -0.85 -11.76
N ILE A 734 -10.99 -0.14 -12.74
CA ILE A 734 -10.71 -0.66 -14.08
C ILE A 734 -9.37 -1.40 -14.04
N THR A 735 -9.38 -2.72 -14.21
CA THR A 735 -8.16 -3.53 -14.34
C THR A 735 -7.81 -3.73 -15.81
N GLU A 736 -7.16 -2.72 -16.41
CA GLU A 736 -6.83 -2.77 -17.83
C GLU A 736 -5.68 -3.72 -18.16
N PHE A 737 -5.78 -4.35 -19.33
CA PHE A 737 -4.70 -5.06 -19.99
C PHE A 737 -4.47 -4.43 -21.38
N PRO A 738 -3.31 -4.64 -22.04
CA PRO A 738 -2.93 -3.84 -23.21
C PRO A 738 -3.97 -3.83 -24.34
N PHE A 739 -4.53 -4.98 -24.73
CA PHE A 739 -5.55 -4.98 -25.77
C PHE A 739 -6.82 -4.21 -25.36
N PHE A 740 -7.24 -4.33 -24.10
CA PHE A 740 -8.36 -3.57 -23.54
C PHE A 740 -8.10 -2.07 -23.61
N THR A 741 -6.94 -1.60 -23.16
CA THR A 741 -6.64 -0.15 -23.15
C THR A 741 -6.73 0.45 -24.56
N PHE A 742 -6.15 -0.24 -25.56
CA PHE A 742 -6.22 0.23 -26.93
C PHE A 742 -7.63 0.15 -27.52
N LEU A 743 -8.40 -0.90 -27.19
CA LEU A 743 -9.77 -1.05 -27.68
C LEU A 743 -10.73 -0.03 -27.05
N PHE A 744 -10.58 0.21 -25.74
CA PHE A 744 -11.33 1.22 -25.02
C PHE A 744 -11.03 2.61 -25.57
N ALA A 745 -9.77 2.83 -25.95
CA ALA A 745 -9.29 3.98 -26.72
C ALA A 745 -9.38 5.32 -25.97
N ASP A 746 -9.17 5.28 -24.66
CA ASP A 746 -8.87 6.48 -23.88
C ASP A 746 -7.40 6.84 -24.14
N LEU A 747 -7.15 8.07 -24.58
CA LEU A 747 -5.82 8.59 -24.89
C LEU A 747 -5.11 8.98 -23.58
N HIS A 748 -5.10 8.04 -22.65
CA HIS A 748 -4.69 8.23 -21.28
C HIS A 748 -3.18 8.00 -21.09
N ALA A 749 -2.63 8.48 -19.96
CA ALA A 749 -1.21 8.43 -19.64
C ALA A 749 -0.58 7.02 -19.80
N HIS A 750 -1.21 5.99 -19.23
CA HIS A 750 -0.68 4.63 -19.30
C HIS A 750 -0.67 4.07 -20.73
N LEU A 751 -1.66 4.37 -21.56
CA LEU A 751 -1.70 3.93 -22.96
C LEU A 751 -0.56 4.55 -23.77
N ILE A 752 -0.39 5.87 -23.64
CA ILE A 752 0.65 6.62 -24.36
C ILE A 752 2.05 6.17 -23.93
N SER A 753 2.22 5.77 -22.66
CA SER A 753 3.51 5.35 -22.10
C SER A 753 4.07 4.07 -22.74
N ILE A 754 3.22 3.13 -23.18
CA ILE A 754 3.60 1.77 -23.60
C ILE A 754 4.78 1.74 -24.60
N PRO A 755 4.76 2.46 -25.73
CA PRO A 755 5.90 2.43 -26.64
C PRO A 755 7.19 3.02 -26.06
N PHE A 756 7.10 4.01 -25.16
CA PHE A 756 8.27 4.62 -24.52
C PHE A 756 8.85 3.71 -23.42
N THR A 757 8.00 3.02 -22.66
CA THR A 757 8.45 2.03 -21.69
C THR A 757 9.15 0.86 -22.40
N LEU A 758 8.60 0.40 -23.53
CA LEU A 758 9.24 -0.61 -24.38
C LEU A 758 10.54 -0.11 -25.02
N LEU A 759 10.68 1.19 -25.29
CA LEU A 759 11.96 1.78 -25.71
C LEU A 759 13.03 1.65 -24.61
N VAL A 760 12.68 1.91 -23.35
CA VAL A 760 13.60 1.70 -22.20
C VAL A 760 13.99 0.23 -22.09
N VAL A 761 13.04 -0.70 -22.22
CA VAL A 761 13.33 -2.15 -22.20
C VAL A 761 14.22 -2.55 -23.38
N GLY A 762 13.96 -2.04 -24.58
CA GLY A 762 14.77 -2.29 -25.77
C GLY A 762 16.22 -1.81 -25.60
N LEU A 763 16.42 -0.58 -25.11
CA LEU A 763 17.74 -0.02 -24.82
C LEU A 763 18.47 -0.81 -23.73
N SER A 764 17.76 -1.18 -22.66
CA SER A 764 18.28 -2.01 -21.57
C SER A 764 18.72 -3.39 -22.09
N LEU A 765 17.93 -4.00 -22.97
CA LEU A 765 18.28 -5.26 -23.62
C LEU A 765 19.48 -5.12 -24.56
N HIS A 766 19.60 -4.00 -25.28
CA HIS A 766 20.82 -3.71 -26.06
C HIS A 766 22.06 -3.62 -25.16
N ILE A 767 21.96 -2.88 -24.05
CA ILE A 767 23.02 -2.69 -23.06
C ILE A 767 23.49 -4.02 -22.46
N THR A 768 22.57 -4.89 -22.05
CA THR A 768 22.95 -6.21 -21.49
C THR A 768 23.66 -7.12 -22.49
N ARG A 769 23.51 -6.85 -23.80
CA ARG A 769 24.09 -7.67 -24.88
C ARG A 769 25.40 -7.14 -25.40
N ASN A 770 25.54 -5.83 -25.44
CA ASN A 770 26.70 -5.17 -25.95
C ASN A 770 27.71 -4.95 -24.82
N ASN A 771 28.99 -5.12 -25.10
CA ASN A 771 29.98 -4.66 -24.13
C ASN A 771 30.02 -3.14 -24.26
N ILE A 772 29.45 -2.43 -23.27
CA ILE A 772 29.63 -0.98 -23.20
C ILE A 772 31.13 -0.73 -23.18
N SER A 773 31.61 0.11 -24.10
CA SER A 773 33.02 0.45 -24.20
C SER A 773 33.56 0.88 -22.84
N ASN A 774 34.72 0.36 -22.44
CA ASN A 774 35.43 0.79 -21.23
C ASN A 774 35.78 2.28 -21.25
N ILE A 775 35.87 2.87 -22.44
CA ILE A 775 36.07 4.30 -22.64
C ILE A 775 34.74 5.04 -22.40
N TRP A 776 34.70 5.86 -21.35
CA TRP A 776 33.48 6.49 -20.84
C TRP A 776 32.75 7.37 -21.88
N TRP A 777 33.46 8.21 -22.65
CA TRP A 777 32.82 9.08 -23.65
C TRP A 777 32.13 8.31 -24.78
N LYS A 778 32.58 7.09 -25.09
CA LYS A 778 31.92 6.24 -26.09
C LYS A 778 30.61 5.64 -25.58
N SER A 779 30.41 5.59 -24.25
CA SER A 779 29.17 5.13 -23.63
C SER A 779 28.13 6.23 -23.45
N LEU A 780 28.54 7.51 -23.47
CA LEU A 780 27.65 8.64 -23.23
C LEU A 780 26.43 8.65 -24.16
N PRO A 781 26.52 8.47 -25.49
CA PRO A 781 25.33 8.56 -26.33
C PRO A 781 24.23 7.56 -25.94
N THR A 782 24.59 6.30 -25.65
CA THR A 782 23.63 5.27 -25.22
C THR A 782 23.06 5.57 -23.85
N LEU A 783 23.90 6.01 -22.90
CA LEU A 783 23.45 6.42 -21.57
C LEU A 783 22.55 7.67 -21.66
N SER A 784 22.82 8.58 -22.60
CA SER A 784 22.05 9.79 -22.76
C SER A 784 20.66 9.51 -23.30
N ILE A 785 20.55 8.65 -24.32
CA ILE A 785 19.25 8.24 -24.85
C ILE A 785 18.47 7.41 -23.81
N LEU A 786 19.15 6.57 -23.03
CA LEU A 786 18.51 5.86 -21.91
C LEU A 786 17.98 6.83 -20.85
N GLY A 787 18.79 7.81 -20.43
CA GLY A 787 18.38 8.84 -19.48
C GLY A 787 17.20 9.66 -19.98
N LEU A 788 17.24 10.10 -21.24
CA LEU A 788 16.13 10.80 -21.87
C LEU A 788 14.84 9.94 -21.93
N SER A 789 14.98 8.64 -22.24
CA SER A 789 13.85 7.71 -22.29
C SER A 789 13.26 7.41 -20.91
N VAL A 790 14.08 7.35 -19.86
CA VAL A 790 13.60 7.21 -18.47
C VAL A 790 12.96 8.52 -17.99
N GLY A 791 13.57 9.66 -18.31
CA GLY A 791 13.04 10.98 -17.96
C GLY A 791 11.67 11.27 -18.58
N CYS A 792 11.44 10.85 -19.83
CA CYS A 792 10.15 11.09 -20.47
C CYS A 792 9.00 10.33 -19.79
N LEU A 793 9.27 9.17 -19.19
CA LEU A 793 8.25 8.44 -18.43
C LEU A 793 7.74 9.25 -17.25
N ALA A 794 8.57 10.08 -16.61
CA ALA A 794 8.10 10.97 -15.54
C ALA A 794 7.08 12.02 -16.01
N ALA A 795 7.12 12.42 -17.29
CA ALA A 795 6.21 13.40 -17.85
C ALA A 795 5.01 12.78 -18.59
N VAL A 796 5.10 11.49 -18.95
CA VAL A 796 4.01 10.72 -19.59
C VAL A 796 3.17 9.95 -18.58
N ASN A 797 3.82 9.29 -17.62
CA ASN A 797 3.19 8.49 -16.58
C ASN A 797 4.20 8.26 -15.42
N THR A 798 4.14 9.10 -14.38
CA THR A 798 5.11 9.04 -13.26
C THR A 798 5.17 7.69 -12.56
N TRP A 799 4.09 6.91 -12.57
CA TRP A 799 4.03 5.59 -11.94
C TRP A 799 4.97 4.56 -12.58
N ASP A 800 5.39 4.78 -13.83
CA ASP A 800 6.34 3.91 -14.52
C ASP A 800 7.79 4.12 -14.03
N VAL A 801 8.13 5.30 -13.54
CA VAL A 801 9.51 5.70 -13.24
C VAL A 801 10.24 4.71 -12.31
N PRO A 802 9.69 4.25 -11.17
CA PRO A 802 10.40 3.36 -10.27
C PRO A 802 10.80 2.03 -10.93
N ILE A 803 9.88 1.42 -11.68
CA ILE A 803 10.08 0.11 -12.31
C ILE A 803 11.10 0.22 -13.45
N TYR A 804 10.94 1.19 -14.35
CA TYR A 804 11.83 1.30 -15.51
C TYR A 804 13.21 1.86 -15.14
N THR A 805 13.31 2.62 -14.06
CA THR A 805 14.61 2.97 -13.44
C THR A 805 15.33 1.73 -12.92
N ALA A 806 14.62 0.85 -12.20
CA ALA A 806 15.20 -0.41 -11.72
C ALA A 806 15.66 -1.31 -12.88
N ILE A 807 14.88 -1.38 -13.97
CA ILE A 807 15.28 -2.10 -15.20
C ILE A 807 16.54 -1.48 -15.82
N ALA A 808 16.59 -0.15 -15.94
CA ALA A 808 17.76 0.56 -16.48
C ALA A 808 19.03 0.28 -15.65
N ILE A 809 18.97 0.46 -14.33
CA ILE A 809 20.10 0.20 -13.41
C ILE A 809 20.49 -1.28 -13.43
N GLY A 810 19.51 -2.18 -13.38
CA GLY A 810 19.73 -3.63 -13.46
C GLY A 810 20.43 -4.04 -14.77
N SER A 811 20.07 -3.40 -15.88
CA SER A 811 20.72 -3.65 -17.18
C SER A 811 22.19 -3.22 -17.18
N LEU A 812 22.51 -2.09 -16.55
CA LEU A 812 23.88 -1.60 -16.38
C LEU A 812 24.69 -2.54 -15.48
N LEU A 813 24.10 -3.00 -14.38
CA LEU A 813 24.71 -3.98 -13.48
C LEU A 813 25.04 -5.28 -14.21
N ILE A 814 24.08 -5.84 -14.96
CA ILE A 814 24.29 -7.05 -15.75
C ILE A 814 25.39 -6.84 -16.80
N ALA A 815 25.38 -5.70 -17.50
CA ALA A 815 26.41 -5.40 -18.49
C ALA A 815 27.82 -5.34 -17.88
N GLU A 816 28.00 -4.67 -16.74
CA GLU A 816 29.30 -4.59 -16.06
C GLU A 816 29.73 -5.93 -15.46
N LEU A 817 28.82 -6.70 -14.84
CA LEU A 817 29.12 -8.02 -14.31
C LEU A 817 29.65 -8.96 -15.40
N ARG A 818 29.05 -8.91 -16.61
CA ARG A 818 29.51 -9.69 -17.75
C ARG A 818 30.87 -9.24 -18.29
N GLN A 819 31.14 -7.94 -18.26
CA GLN A 819 32.39 -7.39 -18.76
C GLN A 819 33.57 -7.65 -17.82
N ILE A 820 33.33 -7.58 -16.50
CA ILE A 820 34.36 -7.68 -15.47
C ILE A 820 34.51 -9.13 -14.95
N GLY A 821 33.47 -9.96 -15.08
CA GLY A 821 33.50 -11.39 -14.71
C GLY A 821 33.17 -11.69 -13.24
N GLY A 822 32.60 -10.72 -12.50
CA GLY A 822 32.20 -10.92 -11.10
C GLY A 822 31.84 -9.62 -10.38
N LEU A 823 31.31 -9.73 -9.16
CA LEU A 823 30.93 -8.59 -8.33
C LEU A 823 32.15 -8.11 -7.53
N ASN A 824 32.74 -6.97 -7.92
CA ASN A 824 33.87 -6.34 -7.24
C ASN A 824 33.67 -4.82 -7.08
N SER A 825 34.57 -4.14 -6.35
CA SER A 825 34.49 -2.69 -6.09
C SER A 825 34.46 -1.85 -7.38
N LEU A 826 35.21 -2.25 -8.41
CA LEU A 826 35.22 -1.58 -9.71
C LEU A 826 33.87 -1.70 -10.44
N THR A 827 33.23 -2.87 -10.37
CA THR A 827 31.89 -3.10 -10.91
C THR A 827 30.89 -2.18 -10.24
N LEU A 828 30.91 -2.13 -8.90
CA LEU A 828 30.02 -1.26 -8.14
C LEU A 828 30.24 0.21 -8.49
N PHE A 829 31.49 0.67 -8.55
CA PHE A 829 31.81 2.05 -8.91
C PHE A 829 31.29 2.43 -10.31
N LYS A 830 31.53 1.58 -11.32
CA LYS A 830 31.06 1.84 -12.68
C LYS A 830 29.54 1.85 -12.79
N VAL A 831 28.86 0.93 -12.11
CA VAL A 831 27.39 0.88 -12.08
C VAL A 831 26.83 2.12 -11.40
N VAL A 832 27.39 2.53 -10.26
CA VAL A 832 26.98 3.75 -9.55
C VAL A 832 27.16 4.96 -10.45
N TRP A 833 28.35 5.19 -11.02
CA TRP A 833 28.61 6.33 -11.91
C TRP A 833 27.65 6.37 -13.10
N LYS A 834 27.48 5.25 -13.82
CA LYS A 834 26.60 5.19 -15.00
C LYS A 834 25.14 5.40 -14.62
N SER A 835 24.70 4.83 -13.49
CA SER A 835 23.35 5.02 -12.98
C SER A 835 23.11 6.47 -12.57
N THR A 836 24.05 7.08 -11.84
CA THR A 836 23.99 8.50 -11.49
C THR A 836 23.92 9.36 -12.74
N TYR A 837 24.74 9.11 -13.76
CA TYR A 837 24.68 9.87 -15.03
C TYR A 837 23.30 9.74 -15.71
N VAL A 838 22.76 8.53 -15.82
CA VAL A 838 21.44 8.29 -16.43
C VAL A 838 20.33 8.99 -15.64
N LEU A 839 20.35 8.90 -14.32
CA LEU A 839 19.34 9.51 -13.44
C LEU A 839 19.42 11.04 -13.44
N THR A 840 20.63 11.59 -13.37
CA THR A 840 20.87 13.03 -13.49
C THR A 840 20.32 13.51 -14.83
N LEU A 841 20.66 12.84 -15.93
CA LEU A 841 20.12 13.24 -17.22
C LEU A 841 18.59 13.08 -17.31
N ALA A 842 18.03 12.01 -16.77
CA ALA A 842 16.58 11.79 -16.75
C ALA A 842 15.85 12.96 -16.04
N TYR A 843 16.31 13.33 -14.85
CA TYR A 843 15.73 14.42 -14.07
C TYR A 843 15.93 15.79 -14.73
N PHE A 844 17.17 16.12 -15.11
CA PHE A 844 17.48 17.44 -15.67
C PHE A 844 16.90 17.66 -17.07
N SER A 845 16.74 16.61 -17.89
CA SER A 845 16.08 16.75 -19.20
C SER A 845 14.64 17.22 -19.06
N PHE A 846 13.95 16.81 -17.99
CA PHE A 846 12.55 17.17 -17.72
C PHE A 846 12.42 18.14 -16.52
N LEU A 847 13.48 18.89 -16.20
CA LEU A 847 13.47 19.83 -15.08
C LEU A 847 12.29 20.83 -15.11
N PRO A 848 11.92 21.44 -16.26
CA PRO A 848 10.75 22.32 -16.29
C PRO A 848 9.44 21.62 -15.92
N TYR A 849 9.29 20.32 -16.20
CA TYR A 849 8.13 19.56 -15.76
C TYR A 849 8.12 19.40 -14.23
N HIS A 850 9.25 18.96 -13.65
CA HIS A 850 9.40 18.76 -12.21
C HIS A 850 9.22 20.04 -11.38
N LEU A 851 9.68 21.19 -11.90
CA LEU A 851 9.53 22.48 -11.22
C LEU A 851 8.08 22.99 -11.21
N ASN A 852 7.25 22.53 -12.15
CA ASN A 852 5.85 22.95 -12.27
C ASN A 852 4.86 21.85 -11.87
N SER A 853 5.32 20.73 -11.33
CA SER A 853 4.44 19.65 -10.84
C SER A 853 4.21 19.79 -9.34
N VAL A 854 2.94 19.83 -8.91
CA VAL A 854 2.57 19.88 -7.49
C VAL A 854 2.08 18.50 -7.04
N THR A 855 2.72 17.92 -6.03
CA THR A 855 2.31 16.64 -5.42
C THR A 855 1.35 16.88 -4.26
N PHE A 856 0.16 16.27 -4.33
CA PHE A 856 -0.82 16.34 -3.23
C PHE A 856 -0.51 15.37 -2.09
N PHE A 857 0.27 14.32 -2.37
CA PHE A 857 0.72 13.33 -1.41
C PHE A 857 2.19 13.57 -1.06
N ASN A 858 2.48 13.69 0.23
CA ASN A 858 3.84 13.93 0.73
C ASN A 858 4.47 12.67 1.34
N TRP A 859 3.70 11.59 1.47
CA TRP A 859 4.13 10.36 2.11
C TRP A 859 3.44 9.13 1.50
N ILE A 860 4.01 7.96 1.73
CA ILE A 860 3.41 6.68 1.35
C ILE A 860 2.41 6.31 2.43
N GLU A 861 1.13 6.33 2.07
CA GLU A 861 0.05 5.89 2.93
C GLU A 861 -0.44 4.51 2.51
N ARG A 862 -0.95 3.76 3.47
CA ARG A 862 -1.47 2.43 3.20
C ARG A 862 -2.90 2.56 2.67
N THR A 863 -3.13 2.05 1.46
CA THR A 863 -4.48 1.96 0.91
C THR A 863 -5.37 1.05 1.76
N THR A 864 -6.61 1.47 1.97
CA THR A 864 -7.67 0.66 2.59
C THR A 864 -8.19 -0.42 1.64
N ASN A 865 -7.96 -0.27 0.33
CA ASN A 865 -8.46 -1.17 -0.70
C ASN A 865 -7.40 -2.23 -1.03
N THR A 866 -7.78 -3.51 -1.02
CA THR A 866 -6.85 -4.60 -1.32
C THR A 866 -7.45 -5.58 -2.34
N THR A 867 -6.59 -6.11 -3.21
CA THR A 867 -6.97 -7.19 -4.13
C THR A 867 -6.93 -8.53 -3.42
N THR A 868 -7.97 -9.35 -3.57
CA THR A 868 -7.99 -10.71 -3.02
C THR A 868 -6.98 -11.62 -3.73
N PHE A 869 -6.56 -12.71 -3.07
CA PHE A 869 -5.61 -13.66 -3.66
C PHE A 869 -6.11 -14.26 -4.98
N LEU A 870 -7.38 -14.63 -5.05
CA LEU A 870 -7.98 -15.18 -6.26
C LEU A 870 -7.95 -14.17 -7.41
N GLN A 871 -8.33 -12.91 -7.17
CA GLN A 871 -8.25 -11.86 -8.19
C GLN A 871 -6.81 -11.62 -8.65
N PHE A 872 -5.85 -11.60 -7.73
CA PHE A 872 -4.44 -11.45 -8.07
C PHE A 872 -3.95 -12.59 -8.97
N ILE A 873 -4.32 -13.84 -8.68
CA ILE A 873 -4.04 -14.99 -9.52
C ILE A 873 -4.81 -14.93 -10.84
N SER A 874 -6.05 -14.47 -10.88
CA SER A 874 -6.80 -14.29 -12.14
C SER A 874 -6.10 -13.28 -13.06
N ILE A 875 -5.56 -12.20 -12.52
CA ILE A 875 -4.87 -11.16 -13.28
C ILE A 875 -3.46 -11.62 -13.70
N ASN A 876 -2.65 -12.15 -12.77
CA ASN A 876 -1.21 -12.40 -12.98
C ASN A 876 -0.83 -13.88 -13.12
N GLY A 877 -1.76 -14.80 -12.89
CA GLY A 877 -1.49 -16.23 -12.69
C GLY A 877 -0.82 -16.90 -13.88
N LEU A 878 -1.17 -16.51 -15.12
CA LEU A 878 -0.51 -17.02 -16.32
C LEU A 878 1.00 -16.72 -16.30
N PHE A 879 1.35 -15.46 -16.03
CA PHE A 879 2.74 -15.02 -16.00
C PHE A 879 3.50 -15.63 -14.82
N LEU A 880 2.86 -15.73 -13.65
CA LEU A 880 3.43 -16.37 -12.47
C LEU A 880 3.66 -17.86 -12.70
N ALA A 881 2.73 -18.58 -13.33
CA ALA A 881 2.87 -19.99 -13.65
C ALA A 881 4.04 -20.22 -14.63
N ILE A 882 4.16 -19.38 -15.66
CA ILE A 882 5.28 -19.44 -16.61
C ILE A 882 6.61 -19.18 -15.89
N ALA A 883 6.70 -18.12 -15.08
CA ALA A 883 7.91 -17.76 -14.34
C ALA A 883 8.30 -18.85 -13.33
N PHE A 884 7.35 -19.38 -12.56
CA PHE A 884 7.57 -20.43 -11.58
C PHE A 884 8.02 -21.73 -12.24
N SER A 885 7.36 -22.13 -13.33
CA SER A 885 7.74 -23.32 -14.12
C SER A 885 9.16 -23.18 -14.68
N TRP A 886 9.53 -21.99 -15.16
CA TRP A 886 10.89 -21.71 -15.62
C TRP A 886 11.91 -21.78 -14.48
N CYS A 887 11.60 -21.23 -13.31
CA CYS A 887 12.47 -21.31 -12.13
C CYS A 887 12.67 -22.78 -11.70
N LEU A 888 11.60 -23.58 -11.65
CA LEU A 888 11.68 -25.01 -11.34
C LEU A 888 12.55 -25.75 -12.36
N TYR A 889 12.32 -25.50 -13.66
CA TYR A 889 13.14 -26.07 -14.74
C TYR A 889 14.61 -25.66 -14.64
N SER A 890 14.90 -24.43 -14.21
CA SER A 890 16.27 -23.91 -14.11
C SER A 890 17.04 -24.44 -12.90
N VAL A 891 16.35 -24.89 -11.85
CA VAL A 891 16.97 -25.44 -10.63
C VAL A 891 17.26 -26.93 -10.75
N TYR A 892 16.51 -27.65 -11.60
CA TYR A 892 16.78 -29.06 -11.92
C TYR A 892 17.56 -29.19 -13.23
N PRO A 893 18.90 -29.40 -13.18
CA PRO A 893 19.61 -29.83 -14.37
C PRO A 893 19.19 -31.28 -14.65
N PHE A 894 18.34 -31.47 -15.65
CA PHE A 894 18.24 -32.76 -16.33
C PHE A 894 19.48 -33.00 -17.17
#